data_AF-A0A946CWZ0-F1
#
_entry.id   AF-A0A946CWZ0-F1
#
_cell.length_a   1.000
_cell.length_b   1.000
_cell.length_c   1.000
_cell.angle_alpha   90.00
_cell.angle_beta   90.00
_cell.angle_gamma   90.00
#
_symmetry.space_group_name_H-M   'P 1'
#
loop_
_entity.id
_entity.type
_entity.pdbx_description
1 polymer ?
#
loop_
_entity_poly.entity_id
_entity_poly.type
_entity_poly.pdbx_seq_one_letter_code
_entity_poly.pdbx_strand_id
1 'polypeptide(L)'
;MHRLFAILVVCCCFVPLVNAQDSELRAGNSVAGTLSSEDVISFVFEAKEDFFVRGHVDQITVDVVVRILAPSGDLVGEYDNPARGPEPFQFITEEAGTYRIEVSPFEKAEGNYEVVLLNLEPEATDPKGKVNQRMAAFSGEASPGAAISVWRDGKTVYAKTFGMANLTYGLPFEEDTRTNIGSTSKQFTAFAIMLLVEDGKLSLDDDVREHITELPDMGTTITVRNLLTHTTGYREFLNLLILGGRRLDRGDFIDRAELIDIVQRQPALQNEPGAEWNYNNTAFGLAAVIVERISGQDFPDFMEENVFSPLEMNDTAVRPSPEHMIKNRAEGYTPEAGSLLEKGDLGGAMGAGGIYSTIGDLQKWAENLADPKVGTADIIDQMTTSFVLNNGEETGYGFGLFIDEQNGLVRIHHGGADVAHRSMLVYYPELNAGATAQSNHAGFNSNVAFEIAEWFFPELEEDEIEAVAGDFDPASYNPSEFDEFVGKYALDAAPTFILTFTREDSTLYTQATGQPQLEIRPTSDSTFALVDVDASLTFQRNSEGEVDGMMLHQGGDQHATRIVEDEEPWVPALDDFVGRYFSEELETFYEVVVSDSSLILTHRRVEDQKLTSGAEDYFTSTGGPVSFERDKNGQVIGMYLANGRTRDVRFAKLD
;
A
#
# COMPACT_ATOMS: atom_id res chain seq x y z
N MET A 1 -65.29 5.42 32.93
CA MET A 1 -64.09 5.03 32.16
C MET A 1 -63.22 6.27 32.03
N HIS A 2 -62.23 6.39 32.91
CA HIS A 2 -61.32 7.54 32.99
C HIS A 2 -60.01 7.20 32.29
N ARG A 3 -59.56 8.10 31.41
CA ARG A 3 -58.21 8.10 30.84
C ARG A 3 -57.26 8.71 31.88
N LEU A 4 -56.27 7.95 32.33
CA LEU A 4 -55.13 8.47 33.08
C LEU A 4 -54.00 8.82 32.09
N PHE A 5 -53.56 10.07 32.15
CA PHE A 5 -52.26 10.51 31.62
C PHE A 5 -51.16 9.92 32.51
N ALA A 6 -50.23 9.16 31.94
CA ALA A 6 -48.96 8.83 32.58
C ALA A 6 -47.92 9.85 32.11
N ILE A 7 -47.42 10.64 33.05
CA ILE A 7 -46.32 11.58 32.86
C ILE A 7 -45.04 10.75 32.77
N LEU A 8 -44.39 10.80 31.60
CA LEU A 8 -43.04 10.29 31.40
C LEU A 8 -42.07 11.26 32.08
N VAL A 9 -41.52 10.88 33.24
CA VAL A 9 -40.41 11.60 33.85
C VAL A 9 -39.16 11.23 33.06
N VAL A 10 -38.75 12.11 32.14
CA VAL A 10 -37.42 12.07 31.55
C VAL A 10 -36.44 12.47 32.65
N CYS A 11 -35.74 11.48 33.20
CA CYS A 11 -34.61 11.72 34.05
C CYS A 11 -33.47 12.18 33.14
N CYS A 12 -33.35 13.49 32.90
CA CYS A 12 -32.17 14.07 32.28
C CYS A 12 -31.01 13.89 33.27
N CYS A 13 -30.22 12.82 33.09
CA CYS A 13 -28.87 12.79 33.61
C CYS A 13 -28.07 13.85 32.84
N PHE A 14 -27.98 15.05 33.42
CA PHE A 14 -26.97 16.02 33.03
C PHE A 14 -25.60 15.41 33.36
N VAL A 15 -24.89 14.95 32.33
CA VAL A 15 -23.44 14.81 32.42
C VAL A 15 -22.89 16.24 32.47
N PRO A 16 -22.10 16.62 33.48
CA PRO A 16 -21.54 17.97 33.54
C PRO A 16 -20.62 18.18 32.33
N LEU A 17 -20.73 19.34 31.67
CA LEU A 17 -19.71 19.81 30.73
C LEU A 17 -18.41 20.03 31.52
N VAL A 18 -17.46 19.14 31.30
CA VAL A 18 -16.14 19.18 31.91
C VAL A 18 -15.21 19.93 30.97
N ASN A 19 -14.92 21.20 31.29
CA ASN A 19 -13.70 21.88 30.83
C ASN A 19 -12.55 21.43 31.75
N ALA A 20 -12.21 20.13 31.76
CA ALA A 20 -11.05 19.65 32.52
C ALA A 20 -9.95 19.23 31.55
N GLN A 21 -8.82 19.89 31.73
CA GLN A 21 -7.52 19.26 31.55
C GLN A 21 -7.48 18.02 32.46
N ASP A 22 -7.11 16.88 31.88
CA ASP A 22 -6.71 15.66 32.59
C ASP A 22 -7.88 14.88 33.18
N SER A 23 -8.92 14.67 32.38
CA SER A 23 -10.02 13.79 32.77
C SER A 23 -9.54 12.32 32.82
N GLU A 24 -9.80 11.63 33.94
CA GLU A 24 -9.39 10.23 34.12
C GLU A 24 -10.19 9.29 33.21
N LEU A 25 -9.49 8.51 32.39
CA LEU A 25 -10.05 7.42 31.59
C LEU A 25 -9.77 6.07 32.25
N ARG A 26 -10.75 5.17 32.13
CA ARG A 26 -10.63 3.78 32.57
C ARG A 26 -11.08 2.87 31.44
N ALA A 27 -10.43 1.72 31.30
CA ALA A 27 -10.82 0.74 30.31
C ALA A 27 -12.30 0.35 30.47
N GLY A 28 -13.03 0.35 29.35
CA GLY A 28 -14.47 0.10 29.28
C GLY A 28 -15.37 1.32 29.54
N ASN A 29 -14.81 2.51 29.80
CA ASN A 29 -15.55 3.76 29.93
C ASN A 29 -15.32 4.67 28.72
N SER A 30 -16.32 5.52 28.45
CA SER A 30 -16.24 6.60 27.47
C SER A 30 -16.44 7.97 28.11
N VAL A 31 -15.85 9.00 27.50
CA VAL A 31 -16.05 10.39 27.88
C VAL A 31 -16.36 11.22 26.63
N ALA A 32 -17.58 11.75 26.56
CA ALA A 32 -18.03 12.62 25.49
C ALA A 32 -17.79 14.09 25.82
N GLY A 33 -17.48 14.89 24.79
CA GLY A 33 -17.19 16.31 24.92
C GLY A 33 -17.49 17.11 23.65
N THR A 34 -17.18 18.40 23.72
CA THR A 34 -17.25 19.34 22.60
C THR A 34 -15.89 20.04 22.48
N LEU A 35 -15.38 20.20 21.26
CA LEU A 35 -14.20 20.99 20.92
C LEU A 35 -14.62 22.31 20.29
N SER A 36 -14.01 23.39 20.77
CA SER A 36 -13.91 24.68 20.10
C SER A 36 -12.68 24.69 19.19
N SER A 37 -12.61 25.65 18.27
CA SER A 37 -11.61 25.72 17.18
C SER A 37 -10.13 25.76 17.59
N GLU A 38 -9.83 26.01 18.87
CA GLU A 38 -8.46 26.12 19.41
C GLU A 38 -8.29 25.24 20.68
N ASP A 39 -9.26 24.36 20.97
CA ASP A 39 -9.21 23.53 22.17
C ASP A 39 -8.20 22.40 22.00
N VAL A 40 -7.45 22.13 23.07
CA VAL A 40 -6.73 20.88 23.27
C VAL A 40 -7.22 20.30 24.58
N ILE A 41 -7.99 19.21 24.50
CA ILE A 41 -8.55 18.55 25.67
C ILE A 41 -7.74 17.31 25.97
N SER A 42 -7.29 17.19 27.21
CA SER A 42 -6.47 16.06 27.65
C SER A 42 -7.25 15.10 28.54
N PHE A 43 -7.00 13.81 28.31
CA PHE A 43 -7.43 12.71 29.15
C PHE A 43 -6.20 11.97 29.66
N VAL A 44 -6.31 11.33 30.82
CA VAL A 44 -5.20 10.61 31.43
C VAL A 44 -5.61 9.21 31.86
N PHE A 45 -4.69 8.26 31.77
CA PHE A 45 -4.86 6.93 32.35
C PHE A 45 -3.52 6.44 32.91
N GLU A 46 -3.59 5.63 33.96
CA GLU A 46 -2.42 5.01 34.58
C GLU A 46 -2.13 3.67 33.91
N ALA A 47 -0.90 3.47 33.44
CA ALA A 47 -0.44 2.20 32.92
C ALA A 47 0.90 1.79 33.55
N LYS A 48 1.21 0.50 33.50
CA LYS A 48 2.56 0.01 33.78
C LYS A 48 3.31 -0.11 32.46
N GLU A 49 4.63 -0.33 32.54
CA GLU A 49 5.43 -0.83 31.43
C GLU A 49 4.91 -2.20 30.96
N ASP A 50 5.07 -2.50 29.67
CA ASP A 50 4.63 -3.71 28.98
C ASP A 50 3.12 -3.94 29.06
N PHE A 51 2.32 -2.90 28.83
CA PHE A 51 0.86 -2.98 28.74
C PHE A 51 0.38 -2.68 27.34
N PHE A 52 -0.48 -3.55 26.82
CA PHE A 52 -1.27 -3.30 25.63
C PHE A 52 -2.40 -2.32 25.96
N VAL A 53 -2.37 -1.19 25.24
CA VAL A 53 -3.37 -0.15 25.31
C VAL A 53 -4.11 -0.11 23.98
N ARG A 54 -5.43 -0.07 24.03
CA ARG A 54 -6.27 0.16 22.85
C ARG A 54 -7.44 1.06 23.19
N GLY A 55 -7.75 1.98 22.30
CA GLY A 55 -8.92 2.82 22.37
C GLY A 55 -9.22 3.48 21.04
N HIS A 56 -10.15 4.42 21.05
CA HIS A 56 -10.44 5.26 19.90
C HIS A 56 -11.06 6.58 20.33
N VAL A 57 -11.06 7.56 19.44
CA VAL A 57 -11.83 8.80 19.58
C VAL A 57 -12.89 8.84 18.49
N ASP A 58 -14.16 8.74 18.87
CA ASP A 58 -15.29 8.86 17.95
C ASP A 58 -15.48 10.31 17.52
N GLN A 59 -15.23 10.58 16.24
CA GLN A 59 -15.38 11.85 15.54
C GLN A 59 -16.87 12.06 15.17
N ILE A 60 -17.68 12.57 16.11
CA ILE A 60 -19.15 12.65 15.96
C ILE A 60 -19.55 13.79 15.02
N THR A 61 -19.12 15.02 15.33
CA THR A 61 -19.41 16.19 14.48
C THR A 61 -18.19 17.07 14.21
N VAL A 62 -17.01 16.68 14.70
CA VAL A 62 -15.74 17.37 14.50
C VAL A 62 -14.69 16.35 14.09
N ASP A 63 -13.84 16.77 13.17
CA ASP A 63 -12.64 16.03 12.78
C ASP A 63 -11.54 16.28 13.82
N VAL A 64 -10.83 15.25 14.27
CA VAL A 64 -9.91 15.37 15.42
C VAL A 64 -8.52 14.81 15.12
N VAL A 65 -7.52 15.50 15.66
CA VAL A 65 -6.16 14.98 15.82
C VAL A 65 -6.03 14.43 17.23
N VAL A 66 -5.57 13.19 17.35
CA VAL A 66 -5.34 12.50 18.62
C VAL A 66 -3.84 12.32 18.84
N ARG A 67 -3.31 12.86 19.95
CA ARG A 67 -1.90 12.69 20.34
C ARG A 67 -1.81 11.91 21.63
N ILE A 68 -0.93 10.93 21.68
CA ILE A 68 -0.70 10.12 22.87
C ILE A 68 0.69 10.43 23.40
N LEU A 69 0.77 10.89 24.65
CA LEU A 69 2.03 11.22 25.31
C LEU A 69 2.33 10.22 26.43
N ALA A 70 3.59 9.83 26.53
CA ALA A 70 4.14 9.03 27.61
C ALA A 70 4.23 9.84 28.92
N PRO A 71 4.41 9.18 30.07
CA PRO A 71 4.69 9.85 31.35
C PRO A 71 5.86 10.84 31.32
N SER A 72 6.88 10.57 30.50
CA SER A 72 8.02 11.45 30.22
C SER A 72 7.63 12.75 29.50
N GLY A 73 6.50 12.74 28.79
CA GLY A 73 6.06 13.79 27.88
C GLY A 73 6.37 13.51 26.41
N ASP A 74 7.07 12.41 26.10
CA ASP A 74 7.40 12.03 24.74
C ASP A 74 6.15 11.59 23.96
N LEU A 75 6.12 11.89 22.66
CA LEU A 75 5.02 11.49 21.78
C LEU A 75 5.12 9.99 21.48
N VAL A 76 4.11 9.24 21.93
CA VAL A 76 3.96 7.80 21.64
C VAL A 76 3.34 7.60 20.25
N GLY A 77 2.42 8.49 19.87
CA GLY A 77 1.79 8.44 18.55
C GLY A 77 0.82 9.58 18.31
N GLU A 78 0.65 9.93 17.05
CA GLU A 78 -0.31 10.92 16.57
C GLU A 78 -1.20 10.27 15.49
N TYR A 79 -2.51 10.46 15.61
CA TYR A 79 -3.51 9.80 14.78
C TYR A 79 -4.49 10.85 14.25
N ASP A 80 -4.65 10.85 12.93
CA ASP A 80 -5.43 11.84 12.18
C ASP A 80 -5.93 11.19 10.88
N ASN A 81 -6.99 10.38 10.97
CA ASN A 81 -7.66 9.84 9.79
C ASN A 81 -8.76 10.80 9.33
N PRO A 82 -8.78 11.17 8.04
CA PRO A 82 -9.77 12.07 7.48
C PRO A 82 -11.12 11.36 7.32
N ALA A 83 -11.91 11.28 8.40
CA ALA A 83 -13.23 10.68 8.39
C ALA A 83 -14.04 11.05 9.64
N ARG A 84 -15.37 11.02 9.54
CA ARG A 84 -16.21 10.89 10.75
C ARG A 84 -16.02 9.48 11.35
N GLY A 85 -16.48 9.22 12.57
CA GLY A 85 -16.39 7.88 13.18
C GLY A 85 -15.10 7.65 14.00
N PRO A 86 -14.72 6.41 14.32
CA PRO A 86 -13.65 6.14 15.27
C PRO A 86 -12.27 6.46 14.68
N GLU A 87 -11.46 7.19 15.44
CA GLU A 87 -10.01 7.35 15.28
C GLU A 87 -9.30 6.35 16.21
N PRO A 88 -8.95 5.13 15.74
CA PRO A 88 -8.43 4.08 16.60
C PRO A 88 -6.96 4.27 16.92
N PHE A 89 -6.57 3.97 18.16
CA PHE A 89 -5.18 3.89 18.58
C PHE A 89 -4.91 2.58 19.32
N GLN A 90 -3.71 2.03 19.14
CA GLN A 90 -3.22 0.91 19.92
C GLN A 90 -1.69 0.94 20.02
N PHE A 91 -1.14 0.62 21.18
CA PHE A 91 0.30 0.64 21.42
C PHE A 91 0.69 -0.21 22.65
N ILE A 92 1.98 -0.48 22.80
CA ILE A 92 2.57 -1.05 24.01
C ILE A 92 3.24 0.06 24.80
N THR A 93 3.06 0.07 26.11
CA THR A 93 3.68 1.06 27.00
C THR A 93 5.14 0.71 27.30
N GLU A 94 6.04 1.66 27.10
CA GLU A 94 7.48 1.49 27.35
C GLU A 94 7.89 1.89 28.77
N GLU A 95 7.05 2.63 29.48
CA GLU A 95 7.30 3.01 30.86
C GLU A 95 6.02 3.05 31.69
N ALA A 96 6.17 2.88 33.01
CA ALA A 96 5.07 2.96 33.96
C ALA A 96 4.77 4.41 34.36
N GLY A 97 3.49 4.79 34.32
CA GLY A 97 3.03 6.09 34.82
C GLY A 97 1.73 6.55 34.18
N THR A 98 1.51 7.86 34.26
CA THR A 98 0.35 8.54 33.69
C THR A 98 0.56 8.83 32.21
N TYR A 99 -0.16 8.14 31.34
CA TYR A 99 -0.24 8.46 29.92
C TYR A 99 -1.31 9.51 29.67
N ARG A 100 -1.13 10.30 28.62
CA ARG A 100 -2.03 11.38 28.23
C ARG A 100 -2.52 11.20 26.81
N ILE A 101 -3.84 11.32 26.61
CA ILE A 101 -4.48 11.41 25.30
C ILE A 101 -4.93 12.84 25.12
N GLU A 102 -4.33 13.56 24.18
CA GLU A 102 -4.75 14.89 23.76
C GLU A 102 -5.64 14.78 22.53
N VAL A 103 -6.77 15.48 22.55
CA VAL A 103 -7.71 15.57 21.44
C VAL A 103 -7.86 17.03 21.06
N SER A 104 -7.59 17.35 19.80
CA SER A 104 -7.69 18.69 19.23
C SER A 104 -8.42 18.68 17.90
N PRO A 105 -9.09 19.77 17.48
CA PRO A 105 -9.80 19.80 16.22
C PRO A 105 -8.83 19.89 15.04
N PHE A 106 -9.04 19.08 14.01
CA PHE A 106 -8.40 19.28 12.71
C PHE A 106 -8.95 20.56 12.04
N GLU A 107 -8.08 21.32 11.38
CA GLU A 107 -8.41 22.56 10.66
C GLU A 107 -9.28 23.59 11.43
N LYS A 108 -9.14 23.66 12.76
CA LYS A 108 -9.88 24.61 13.62
C LYS A 108 -11.41 24.45 13.54
N ALA A 109 -11.89 23.23 13.31
CA ALA A 109 -13.30 22.91 13.33
C ALA A 109 -13.89 22.90 14.76
N GLU A 110 -15.22 22.99 14.86
CA GLU A 110 -15.95 22.87 16.13
C GLU A 110 -16.93 21.70 16.08
N GLY A 111 -17.11 20.99 17.20
CA GLY A 111 -18.10 19.94 17.29
C GLY A 111 -17.86 18.94 18.40
N ASN A 112 -18.51 17.77 18.31
CA ASN A 112 -18.57 16.80 19.40
C ASN A 112 -17.71 15.58 19.09
N TYR A 113 -17.15 15.01 20.15
CA TYR A 113 -16.34 13.80 20.12
C TYR A 113 -16.66 12.90 21.32
N GLU A 114 -16.23 11.65 21.27
CA GLU A 114 -16.25 10.72 22.41
C GLU A 114 -14.95 9.92 22.47
N VAL A 115 -14.21 10.01 23.58
CA VAL A 115 -12.98 9.21 23.78
C VAL A 115 -13.34 7.93 24.51
N VAL A 116 -12.83 6.80 24.01
CA VAL A 116 -13.06 5.47 24.58
C VAL A 116 -11.73 4.78 24.79
N LEU A 117 -11.45 4.36 26.04
CA LEU A 117 -10.37 3.42 26.33
C LEU A 117 -10.96 2.01 26.38
N LEU A 118 -10.60 1.15 25.45
CA LEU A 118 -11.18 -0.19 25.30
C LEU A 118 -10.41 -1.23 26.11
N ASN A 119 -9.10 -1.30 25.92
CA ASN A 119 -8.22 -2.27 26.56
C ASN A 119 -7.06 -1.55 27.28
N LEU A 120 -6.75 -2.06 28.47
CA LEU A 120 -5.55 -1.73 29.24
C LEU A 120 -5.18 -2.98 30.03
N GLU A 121 -4.28 -3.77 29.48
CA GLU A 121 -3.92 -5.10 29.99
C GLU A 121 -2.44 -5.38 29.74
N PRO A 122 -1.80 -6.30 30.49
CA PRO A 122 -0.41 -6.67 30.22
C PRO A 122 -0.23 -7.12 28.76
N GLU A 123 0.88 -6.74 28.14
CA GLU A 123 1.28 -7.28 26.85
C GLU A 123 1.36 -8.80 26.96
N ALA A 124 0.80 -9.46 25.96
CA ALA A 124 0.92 -10.89 25.84
C ALA A 124 2.38 -11.28 25.57
N THR A 125 2.87 -12.24 26.34
CA THR A 125 4.24 -12.77 26.16
C THR A 125 4.28 -14.00 25.25
N ASP A 126 3.16 -14.70 25.09
CA ASP A 126 3.07 -15.83 24.17
C ASP A 126 2.60 -15.37 22.77
N PRO A 127 3.02 -16.05 21.69
CA PRO A 127 2.73 -15.60 20.32
C PRO A 127 1.24 -15.50 20.03
N LYS A 128 0.42 -16.43 20.54
CA LYS A 128 -1.03 -16.44 20.29
C LYS A 128 -1.71 -15.27 20.98
N GLY A 129 -1.27 -14.92 22.19
CA GLY A 129 -1.71 -13.74 22.89
C GLY A 129 -1.36 -12.45 22.13
N LYS A 130 -0.14 -12.34 21.60
CA LYS A 130 0.28 -11.17 20.80
C LYS A 130 -0.60 -10.97 19.56
N VAL A 131 -0.90 -12.05 18.82
CA VAL A 131 -1.87 -11.99 17.71
C VAL A 131 -3.24 -11.50 18.17
N ASN A 132 -3.75 -11.99 19.31
CA ASN A 132 -5.07 -11.58 19.80
C ASN A 132 -5.15 -10.10 20.12
N GLN A 133 -4.10 -9.54 20.72
CA GLN A 133 -4.01 -8.11 21.02
C GLN A 133 -3.89 -7.29 19.75
N ARG A 134 -2.97 -7.66 18.84
CA ARG A 134 -2.77 -6.97 17.56
C ARG A 134 -4.03 -6.93 16.69
N MET A 135 -4.82 -8.01 16.71
CA MET A 135 -6.03 -8.18 15.90
C MET A 135 -7.32 -7.71 16.61
N ALA A 136 -7.22 -7.10 17.80
CA ALA A 136 -8.38 -6.72 18.60
C ALA A 136 -9.33 -5.74 17.87
N ALA A 137 -8.80 -4.87 17.01
CA ALA A 137 -9.57 -3.96 16.15
C ALA A 137 -10.53 -4.68 15.18
N PHE A 138 -10.17 -5.90 14.77
CA PHE A 138 -10.93 -6.71 13.81
C PHE A 138 -11.82 -7.75 14.48
N SER A 139 -11.94 -7.76 15.82
CA SER A 139 -12.62 -8.84 16.55
C SER A 139 -14.11 -8.60 16.83
N GLY A 140 -14.67 -7.44 16.47
CA GLY A 140 -16.04 -7.03 16.82
C GLY A 140 -17.11 -7.47 15.83
N GLU A 141 -18.38 -7.53 16.28
CA GLU A 141 -19.53 -7.89 15.43
C GLU A 141 -19.88 -6.82 14.37
N ALA A 142 -19.39 -5.59 14.55
CA ALA A 142 -19.52 -4.49 13.60
C ALA A 142 -18.25 -4.29 12.75
N SER A 143 -17.23 -5.15 12.93
CA SER A 143 -15.95 -5.03 12.24
C SER A 143 -15.85 -6.04 11.11
N PRO A 144 -15.39 -5.62 9.91
CA PRO A 144 -14.91 -6.56 8.91
C PRO A 144 -13.85 -7.48 9.50
N GLY A 145 -13.74 -8.67 8.96
CA GLY A 145 -12.95 -9.73 9.55
C GLY A 145 -11.58 -9.94 8.91
N ALA A 146 -10.88 -10.88 9.51
CA ALA A 146 -9.58 -11.34 9.04
C ALA A 146 -9.37 -12.81 9.39
N ALA A 147 -8.50 -13.49 8.64
CA ALA A 147 -8.04 -14.83 8.91
C ALA A 147 -6.50 -14.85 8.93
N ILE A 148 -5.94 -15.47 9.97
CA ILE A 148 -4.51 -15.62 10.20
C ILE A 148 -4.18 -17.10 10.27
N SER A 149 -3.10 -17.53 9.61
CA SER A 149 -2.52 -18.86 9.77
C SER A 149 -1.01 -18.79 9.89
N VAL A 150 -0.44 -19.72 10.66
CA VAL A 150 0.99 -19.98 10.77
C VAL A 150 1.20 -21.48 10.66
N TRP A 151 2.18 -21.90 9.87
CA TRP A 151 2.55 -23.30 9.70
C TRP A 151 4.05 -23.50 9.78
N ARG A 152 4.45 -24.73 10.12
CA ARG A 152 5.83 -25.21 10.12
C ARG A 152 5.85 -26.70 9.81
N ASP A 153 6.76 -27.12 8.93
CA ASP A 153 6.94 -28.52 8.54
C ASP A 153 5.63 -29.22 8.10
N GLY A 154 4.86 -28.54 7.26
CA GLY A 154 3.57 -29.02 6.73
C GLY A 154 2.45 -29.12 7.77
N LYS A 155 2.60 -28.48 8.94
CA LYS A 155 1.60 -28.49 10.01
C LYS A 155 1.20 -27.07 10.38
N THR A 156 -0.10 -26.80 10.38
CA THR A 156 -0.67 -25.57 10.94
C THR A 156 -0.42 -25.55 12.45
N VAL A 157 0.34 -24.56 12.93
CA VAL A 157 0.65 -24.36 14.35
C VAL A 157 -0.27 -23.34 15.01
N TYR A 158 -0.88 -22.48 14.19
CA TYR A 158 -1.88 -21.51 14.58
C TYR A 158 -2.81 -21.19 13.42
N ALA A 159 -4.11 -21.15 13.68
CA ALA A 159 -5.12 -20.61 12.78
C ALA A 159 -6.15 -19.89 13.64
N LYS A 160 -6.54 -18.68 13.24
CA LYS A 160 -7.59 -17.92 13.92
C LYS A 160 -8.24 -16.92 12.99
N THR A 161 -9.54 -16.76 13.16
CA THR A 161 -10.33 -15.74 12.50
C THR A 161 -10.85 -14.69 13.48
N PHE A 162 -11.16 -13.52 12.92
CA PHE A 162 -11.64 -12.35 13.64
C PHE A 162 -12.76 -11.70 12.82
N GLY A 163 -13.74 -11.10 13.50
CA GLY A 163 -14.75 -10.24 12.86
C GLY A 163 -15.70 -10.95 11.92
N MET A 164 -16.21 -10.21 10.94
CA MET A 164 -17.29 -10.65 10.06
C MET A 164 -16.84 -10.78 8.60
N ALA A 165 -17.16 -11.92 7.98
CA ALA A 165 -17.07 -12.10 6.53
C ALA A 165 -18.16 -11.30 5.81
N ASN A 166 -19.29 -11.06 6.46
CA ASN A 166 -20.37 -10.22 5.94
C ASN A 166 -21.10 -9.50 7.07
N LEU A 167 -21.00 -8.17 7.10
CA LEU A 167 -21.64 -7.32 8.11
C LEU A 167 -23.17 -7.22 7.93
N THR A 168 -23.65 -7.19 6.69
CA THR A 168 -25.08 -7.05 6.36
C THR A 168 -25.91 -8.22 6.89
N TYR A 169 -25.35 -9.43 6.85
CA TYR A 169 -26.00 -10.64 7.34
C TYR A 169 -25.46 -11.15 8.68
N GLY A 170 -24.46 -10.49 9.26
CA GLY A 170 -23.83 -10.92 10.51
C GLY A 170 -23.17 -12.29 10.41
N LEU A 171 -22.52 -12.57 9.28
CA LEU A 171 -21.80 -13.83 9.07
C LEU A 171 -20.37 -13.69 9.59
N PRO A 172 -19.95 -14.51 10.57
CA PRO A 172 -18.60 -14.47 11.10
C PRO A 172 -17.58 -14.87 10.04
N PHE A 173 -16.36 -14.40 10.20
CA PHE A 173 -15.23 -14.90 9.41
C PHE A 173 -14.84 -16.30 9.90
N GLU A 174 -14.75 -17.25 8.99
CA GLU A 174 -14.39 -18.65 9.26
C GLU A 174 -13.08 -19.03 8.54
N GLU A 175 -12.39 -20.09 8.99
CA GLU A 175 -11.09 -20.48 8.42
C GLU A 175 -11.18 -20.86 6.92
N ASP A 176 -12.36 -21.30 6.47
CA ASP A 176 -12.66 -21.64 5.08
C ASP A 176 -13.34 -20.48 4.30
N THR A 177 -13.43 -19.29 4.91
CA THR A 177 -13.95 -18.09 4.23
C THR A 177 -13.00 -17.71 3.11
N ARG A 178 -13.52 -17.74 1.89
CA ARG A 178 -12.75 -17.44 0.69
C ARG A 178 -12.59 -15.93 0.56
N THR A 179 -11.34 -15.49 0.45
CA THR A 179 -11.00 -14.06 0.36
C THR A 179 -10.30 -13.79 -0.95
N ASN A 180 -10.62 -12.67 -1.61
CA ASN A 180 -9.86 -12.22 -2.77
C ASN A 180 -8.43 -11.93 -2.33
N ILE A 181 -7.46 -12.66 -2.87
CA ILE A 181 -6.06 -12.54 -2.44
C ILE A 181 -5.32 -11.44 -3.20
N GLY A 182 -6.01 -10.68 -4.05
CA GLY A 182 -5.46 -9.61 -4.86
C GLY A 182 -4.19 -10.06 -5.58
N SER A 183 -3.15 -9.24 -5.50
CA SER A 183 -1.88 -9.51 -6.19
C SER A 183 -1.10 -10.74 -5.72
N THR A 184 -1.41 -11.34 -4.56
CA THR A 184 -0.88 -12.67 -4.20
C THR A 184 -1.20 -13.70 -5.30
N SER A 185 -2.21 -13.45 -6.15
CA SER A 185 -2.54 -14.28 -7.32
C SER A 185 -1.42 -14.41 -8.36
N LYS A 186 -0.47 -13.47 -8.42
CA LYS A 186 0.55 -13.42 -9.48
C LYS A 186 1.45 -14.64 -9.52
N GLN A 187 1.83 -15.17 -8.36
CA GLN A 187 2.65 -16.39 -8.28
C GLN A 187 1.96 -17.59 -8.96
N PHE A 188 0.64 -17.69 -8.91
CA PHE A 188 -0.11 -18.75 -9.57
C PHE A 188 -0.12 -18.59 -11.10
N THR A 189 -0.26 -17.36 -11.60
CA THR A 189 -0.18 -17.05 -13.04
C THR A 189 1.22 -17.30 -13.59
N ALA A 190 2.25 -16.90 -12.84
CA ALA A 190 3.64 -17.20 -13.17
C ALA A 190 3.90 -18.72 -13.23
N PHE A 191 3.39 -19.45 -12.24
CA PHE A 191 3.50 -20.90 -12.21
C PHE A 191 2.79 -21.57 -13.41
N ALA A 192 1.62 -21.08 -13.80
CA ALA A 192 0.92 -21.57 -15.00
C ALA A 192 1.75 -21.41 -16.28
N ILE A 193 2.44 -20.27 -16.44
CA ILE A 193 3.39 -20.07 -17.54
C ILE A 193 4.54 -21.07 -17.44
N MET A 194 5.12 -21.27 -16.25
CA MET A 194 6.22 -22.20 -16.04
C MET A 194 5.84 -23.66 -16.33
N LEU A 195 4.61 -24.09 -16.02
CA LEU A 195 4.11 -25.41 -16.41
C LEU A 195 4.07 -25.58 -17.94
N LEU A 196 3.69 -24.54 -18.67
CA LEU A 196 3.71 -24.57 -20.14
C LEU A 196 5.13 -24.55 -20.71
N VAL A 197 6.07 -23.87 -20.05
CA VAL A 197 7.51 -23.91 -20.39
C VAL A 197 8.07 -25.32 -20.19
N GLU A 198 7.75 -25.96 -19.06
CA GLU A 198 8.17 -27.33 -18.75
C GLU A 198 7.60 -28.35 -19.74
N ASP A 199 6.35 -28.17 -20.18
CA ASP A 199 5.73 -28.95 -21.25
C ASP A 199 6.36 -28.71 -22.64
N GLY A 200 7.29 -27.76 -22.77
CA GLY A 200 7.91 -27.37 -24.03
C GLY A 200 6.95 -26.67 -25.00
N LYS A 201 5.86 -26.10 -24.49
CA LYS A 201 4.84 -25.40 -25.29
C LYS A 201 5.19 -23.93 -25.56
N LEU A 202 6.04 -23.32 -24.73
CA LEU A 202 6.60 -21.97 -24.93
C LEU A 202 8.00 -21.85 -24.33
N SER A 203 8.73 -20.83 -24.73
CA SER A 203 9.98 -20.40 -24.07
C SER A 203 9.77 -19.10 -23.31
N LEU A 204 10.46 -18.95 -22.18
CA LEU A 204 10.51 -17.67 -21.46
C LEU A 204 11.10 -16.54 -22.31
N ASP A 205 11.91 -16.88 -23.32
CA ASP A 205 12.56 -15.91 -24.20
C ASP A 205 11.77 -15.66 -25.49
N ASP A 206 10.59 -16.27 -25.65
CA ASP A 206 9.70 -15.98 -26.78
C ASP A 206 9.25 -14.51 -26.73
N ASP A 207 9.17 -13.87 -27.90
CA ASP A 207 8.51 -12.57 -28.02
C ASP A 207 7.02 -12.73 -27.68
N VAL A 208 6.50 -11.89 -26.78
CA VAL A 208 5.08 -11.94 -26.36
C VAL A 208 4.12 -11.86 -27.55
N ARG A 209 4.52 -11.24 -28.66
CA ARG A 209 3.72 -11.12 -29.89
C ARG A 209 3.57 -12.42 -30.67
N GLU A 210 4.43 -13.42 -30.44
CA GLU A 210 4.25 -14.76 -31.02
C GLU A 210 2.99 -15.42 -30.46
N HIS A 211 2.66 -15.10 -29.21
CA HIS A 211 1.49 -15.62 -28.51
C HIS A 211 0.30 -14.66 -28.56
N ILE A 212 0.56 -13.35 -28.55
CA ILE A 212 -0.46 -12.28 -28.65
C ILE A 212 -0.21 -11.41 -29.88
N THR A 213 -0.61 -11.92 -31.04
CA THR A 213 -0.38 -11.29 -32.36
C THR A 213 -1.00 -9.91 -32.55
N GLU A 214 -1.93 -9.54 -31.69
CA GLU A 214 -2.62 -8.27 -31.65
C GLU A 214 -1.76 -7.15 -31.07
N LEU A 215 -0.71 -7.47 -30.30
CA LEU A 215 0.14 -6.46 -29.68
C LEU A 215 1.00 -5.75 -30.73
N PRO A 216 1.19 -4.43 -30.61
CA PRO A 216 1.92 -3.64 -31.59
C PRO A 216 3.43 -3.92 -31.50
N ASP A 217 4.13 -3.67 -32.61
CA ASP A 217 5.59 -3.65 -32.60
C ASP A 217 6.08 -2.39 -31.89
N MET A 218 6.66 -2.57 -30.70
CA MET A 218 7.24 -1.48 -29.90
C MET A 218 8.68 -1.13 -30.32
N GLY A 219 9.20 -1.74 -31.39
CA GLY A 219 10.57 -1.53 -31.89
C GLY A 219 11.65 -2.32 -31.16
N THR A 220 11.27 -3.07 -30.12
CA THR A 220 12.15 -3.91 -29.29
C THR A 220 11.39 -5.17 -28.87
N THR A 221 12.13 -6.25 -28.58
CA THR A 221 11.53 -7.54 -28.20
C THR A 221 11.20 -7.54 -26.71
N ILE A 222 9.93 -7.81 -26.39
CA ILE A 222 9.44 -7.98 -25.04
C ILE A 222 9.21 -9.48 -24.85
N THR A 223 9.90 -10.09 -23.89
CA THR A 223 9.84 -11.53 -23.69
C THR A 223 8.77 -11.94 -22.68
N VAL A 224 8.35 -13.21 -22.71
CA VAL A 224 7.48 -13.78 -21.66
C VAL A 224 8.11 -13.63 -20.28
N ARG A 225 9.44 -13.78 -20.15
CA ARG A 225 10.19 -13.53 -18.92
C ARG A 225 9.96 -12.12 -18.39
N ASN A 226 10.02 -11.10 -19.27
CA ASN A 226 9.80 -9.72 -18.86
C ASN A 226 8.40 -9.48 -18.28
N LEU A 227 7.39 -10.25 -18.72
CA LEU A 227 6.06 -10.18 -18.13
C LEU A 227 6.09 -10.62 -16.66
N LEU A 228 6.75 -11.74 -16.37
CA LEU A 228 6.78 -12.34 -15.03
C LEU A 228 7.62 -11.55 -14.02
N THR A 229 8.57 -10.74 -14.52
CA THR A 229 9.54 -9.98 -13.70
C THR A 229 9.24 -8.49 -13.62
N HIS A 230 8.09 -8.02 -14.16
CA HIS A 230 7.72 -6.59 -14.20
C HIS A 230 8.71 -5.69 -14.95
N THR A 231 9.43 -6.21 -15.94
CA THR A 231 10.48 -5.46 -16.65
C THR A 231 10.15 -5.24 -18.14
N THR A 232 8.87 -5.07 -18.45
CA THR A 232 8.38 -4.99 -19.84
C THR A 232 8.54 -3.62 -20.51
N GLY A 233 8.51 -2.55 -19.72
CA GLY A 233 8.34 -1.18 -20.21
C GLY A 233 6.89 -0.81 -20.61
N TYR A 234 5.92 -1.74 -20.59
CA TYR A 234 4.52 -1.39 -20.85
C TYR A 234 3.98 -0.41 -19.81
N ARG A 235 2.99 0.41 -20.20
CA ARG A 235 2.20 1.18 -19.23
C ARG A 235 1.21 0.29 -18.49
N GLU A 236 0.94 0.67 -17.25
CA GLU A 236 0.06 -0.06 -16.34
C GLU A 236 -1.40 0.27 -16.69
N PHE A 237 -2.22 -0.73 -17.03
CA PHE A 237 -3.53 -0.51 -17.63
C PHE A 237 -4.56 0.08 -16.65
N LEU A 238 -4.49 -0.22 -15.35
CA LEU A 238 -5.38 0.37 -14.34
C LEU A 238 -5.08 1.85 -14.16
N ASN A 239 -3.80 2.21 -14.13
CA ASN A 239 -3.31 3.58 -14.11
C ASN A 239 -3.78 4.36 -15.34
N LEU A 240 -3.66 3.78 -16.55
CA LEU A 240 -4.18 4.35 -17.79
C LEU A 240 -5.70 4.54 -17.74
N LEU A 241 -6.46 3.56 -17.24
CA LEU A 241 -7.92 3.68 -17.09
C LEU A 241 -8.29 4.82 -16.13
N ILE A 242 -7.59 4.96 -15.01
CA ILE A 242 -7.80 6.05 -14.05
C ILE A 242 -7.46 7.41 -14.69
N LEU A 243 -6.36 7.53 -15.43
CA LEU A 243 -6.03 8.74 -16.22
C LEU A 243 -7.07 9.02 -17.30
N GLY A 244 -7.69 7.99 -17.86
CA GLY A 244 -8.85 8.09 -18.76
C GLY A 244 -10.14 8.57 -18.06
N GLY A 245 -10.10 8.73 -16.74
CA GLY A 245 -11.20 9.13 -15.88
C GLY A 245 -12.16 8.00 -15.50
N ARG A 246 -11.70 6.74 -15.54
CA ARG A 246 -12.46 5.61 -15.00
C ARG A 246 -12.39 5.61 -13.46
N ARG A 247 -13.53 5.35 -12.81
CA ARG A 247 -13.68 5.23 -11.36
C ARG A 247 -13.75 3.75 -10.98
N LEU A 248 -12.59 3.11 -10.92
CA LEU A 248 -12.47 1.67 -10.70
C LEU A 248 -13.02 1.25 -9.32
N ASP A 249 -12.94 2.14 -8.33
CA ASP A 249 -13.48 1.98 -6.97
C ASP A 249 -15.01 2.23 -6.86
N ARG A 250 -15.64 2.69 -7.95
CA ARG A 250 -17.08 3.02 -8.04
C ARG A 250 -17.81 2.19 -9.11
N GLY A 251 -17.26 1.03 -9.46
CA GLY A 251 -17.97 0.02 -10.26
C GLY A 251 -17.89 0.22 -11.77
N ASP A 252 -16.95 1.03 -12.28
CA ASP A 252 -16.65 1.06 -13.71
C ASP A 252 -16.09 -0.29 -14.17
N PHE A 253 -16.92 -1.11 -14.80
CA PHE A 253 -16.59 -2.47 -15.26
C PHE A 253 -15.46 -2.51 -16.29
N ILE A 254 -14.40 -3.27 -16.02
CA ILE A 254 -13.32 -3.51 -16.96
C ILE A 254 -13.54 -4.87 -17.63
N ASP A 255 -13.73 -4.86 -18.94
CA ASP A 255 -13.78 -6.10 -19.72
C ASP A 255 -12.37 -6.63 -19.92
N ARG A 256 -12.22 -7.95 -19.93
CA ARG A 256 -10.90 -8.57 -20.13
C ARG A 256 -10.31 -8.27 -21.51
N ALA A 257 -11.14 -8.11 -22.54
CA ALA A 257 -10.70 -7.72 -23.87
C ALA A 257 -10.11 -6.29 -23.90
N GLU A 258 -10.52 -5.42 -22.97
CA GLU A 258 -10.04 -4.03 -22.87
C GLU A 258 -8.53 -3.98 -22.60
N LEU A 259 -7.95 -4.99 -21.94
CA LEU A 259 -6.52 -5.07 -21.68
C LEU A 259 -5.68 -5.02 -22.96
N ILE A 260 -6.02 -5.85 -23.95
CA ILE A 260 -5.27 -5.89 -25.23
C ILE A 260 -5.49 -4.57 -25.98
N ASP A 261 -6.72 -4.06 -25.99
CA ASP A 261 -7.07 -2.79 -26.64
C ASP A 261 -6.28 -1.60 -26.07
N ILE A 262 -6.02 -1.60 -24.76
CA ILE A 262 -5.20 -0.59 -24.09
C ILE A 262 -3.75 -0.71 -24.55
N VAL A 263 -3.16 -1.91 -24.54
CA VAL A 263 -1.76 -2.09 -24.96
C VAL A 263 -1.58 -1.77 -26.45
N GLN A 264 -2.57 -2.07 -27.29
CA GLN A 264 -2.58 -1.71 -28.71
C GLN A 264 -2.47 -0.22 -28.99
N ARG A 265 -2.98 0.61 -28.08
CA ARG A 265 -2.99 2.07 -28.22
C ARG A 265 -1.75 2.74 -27.62
N GLN A 266 -0.92 2.01 -26.88
CA GLN A 266 0.31 2.57 -26.33
C GLN A 266 1.26 2.95 -27.48
N PRO A 267 1.67 4.22 -27.60
CA PRO A 267 2.55 4.67 -28.68
C PRO A 267 4.00 4.27 -28.49
N ALA A 268 4.41 3.94 -27.26
CA ALA A 268 5.79 3.59 -26.90
C ALA A 268 5.83 2.88 -25.53
N LEU A 269 6.97 2.26 -25.24
CA LEU A 269 7.32 1.80 -23.90
C LEU A 269 7.82 2.96 -23.02
N GLN A 270 7.67 2.80 -21.71
CA GLN A 270 8.19 3.74 -20.69
C GLN A 270 9.71 3.62 -20.50
N ASN A 271 10.27 2.47 -20.88
CA ASN A 271 11.68 2.12 -20.78
C ASN A 271 11.96 0.89 -21.66
N GLU A 272 13.23 0.63 -21.94
CA GLU A 272 13.64 -0.61 -22.61
C GLU A 272 13.32 -1.85 -21.73
N PRO A 273 12.93 -2.99 -22.33
CA PRO A 273 12.73 -4.23 -21.59
C PRO A 273 13.98 -4.65 -20.81
N GLY A 274 13.79 -4.99 -19.54
CA GLY A 274 14.88 -5.35 -18.62
C GLY A 274 15.68 -4.17 -18.05
N ALA A 275 15.41 -2.93 -18.47
CA ALA A 275 16.16 -1.77 -17.99
C ALA A 275 15.70 -1.26 -16.62
N GLU A 276 14.43 -1.48 -16.27
CA GLU A 276 13.83 -0.99 -15.03
C GLU A 276 12.78 -2.01 -14.55
N TRP A 277 12.71 -2.18 -13.22
CA TRP A 277 11.61 -2.88 -12.58
C TRP A 277 10.48 -1.89 -12.29
N ASN A 278 9.30 -2.15 -12.84
CA ASN A 278 8.12 -1.34 -12.59
C ASN A 278 6.90 -2.24 -12.46
N TYR A 279 6.41 -2.43 -11.23
CA TYR A 279 5.30 -3.33 -10.93
C TYR A 279 4.09 -3.10 -11.85
N ASN A 280 3.66 -4.13 -12.58
CA ASN A 280 2.74 -3.94 -13.70
C ASN A 280 1.65 -5.02 -13.80
N ASN A 281 0.37 -4.65 -13.65
CA ASN A 281 -0.72 -5.63 -13.80
C ASN A 281 -1.02 -5.94 -15.27
N THR A 282 -0.68 -5.05 -16.21
CA THR A 282 -0.78 -5.34 -17.65
C THR A 282 -0.01 -6.60 -17.99
N ALA A 283 1.22 -6.70 -17.46
CA ALA A 283 2.11 -7.83 -17.71
C ALA A 283 1.49 -9.18 -17.30
N PHE A 284 0.90 -9.26 -16.10
CA PHE A 284 0.29 -10.49 -15.60
C PHE A 284 -1.09 -10.78 -16.22
N GLY A 285 -1.84 -9.76 -16.62
CA GLY A 285 -3.03 -9.95 -17.44
C GLY A 285 -2.70 -10.57 -18.80
N LEU A 286 -1.63 -10.10 -19.44
CA LEU A 286 -1.12 -10.67 -20.69
C LEU A 286 -0.60 -12.10 -20.49
N ALA A 287 0.08 -12.39 -19.38
CA ALA A 287 0.52 -13.75 -19.05
C ALA A 287 -0.67 -14.73 -18.96
N ALA A 288 -1.79 -14.33 -18.33
CA ALA A 288 -3.00 -15.16 -18.34
C ALA A 288 -3.58 -15.36 -19.76
N VAL A 289 -3.52 -14.34 -20.63
CA VAL A 289 -3.91 -14.48 -22.05
C VAL A 289 -3.01 -15.49 -22.77
N ILE A 290 -1.70 -15.49 -22.52
CA ILE A 290 -0.76 -16.46 -23.10
C ILE A 290 -1.14 -17.88 -22.68
N VAL A 291 -1.43 -18.11 -21.39
CA VAL A 291 -1.86 -19.42 -20.88
C VAL A 291 -3.06 -19.94 -21.65
N GLU A 292 -4.09 -19.12 -21.86
CA GLU A 292 -5.29 -19.53 -22.58
C GLU A 292 -5.04 -19.85 -24.05
N ARG A 293 -4.24 -19.03 -24.72
CA ARG A 293 -3.97 -19.20 -26.16
C ARG A 293 -3.20 -20.48 -26.44
N ILE A 294 -2.25 -20.81 -25.56
CA ILE A 294 -1.39 -21.98 -25.72
C ILE A 294 -2.11 -23.25 -25.27
N SER A 295 -2.85 -23.20 -24.16
CA SER A 295 -3.57 -24.37 -23.64
C SER A 295 -4.87 -24.65 -24.40
N GLY A 296 -5.50 -23.63 -24.98
CA GLY A 296 -6.85 -23.69 -25.54
C GLY A 296 -7.96 -23.78 -24.48
N GLN A 297 -7.64 -23.57 -23.20
CA GLN A 297 -8.57 -23.55 -22.07
C GLN A 297 -8.77 -22.11 -21.59
N ASP A 298 -9.93 -21.83 -20.99
CA ASP A 298 -10.11 -20.57 -20.26
C ASP A 298 -9.22 -20.60 -19.00
N PHE A 299 -8.67 -19.44 -18.60
CA PHE A 299 -7.68 -19.39 -17.52
C PHE A 299 -8.19 -19.97 -16.18
N PRO A 300 -9.45 -19.75 -15.74
CA PRO A 300 -9.99 -20.42 -14.56
C PRO A 300 -9.95 -21.94 -14.64
N ASP A 301 -10.29 -22.52 -15.80
CA ASP A 301 -10.33 -23.97 -15.99
C ASP A 301 -8.91 -24.55 -16.01
N PHE A 302 -7.96 -23.86 -16.66
CA PHE A 302 -6.56 -24.25 -16.64
C PHE A 302 -6.01 -24.29 -15.21
N MET A 303 -6.27 -23.23 -14.43
CA MET A 303 -5.80 -23.14 -13.05
C MET A 303 -6.42 -24.20 -12.15
N GLU A 304 -7.72 -24.46 -12.31
CA GLU A 304 -8.41 -25.52 -11.58
C GLU A 304 -7.80 -26.90 -11.89
N GLU A 305 -7.67 -27.26 -13.17
CA GLU A 305 -7.24 -28.59 -13.61
C GLU A 305 -5.75 -28.85 -13.32
N ASN A 306 -4.89 -27.85 -13.54
CA ASN A 306 -3.44 -28.04 -13.55
C ASN A 306 -2.75 -27.60 -12.25
N VAL A 307 -3.41 -26.81 -11.40
CA VAL A 307 -2.81 -26.26 -10.18
C VAL A 307 -3.65 -26.57 -8.94
N PHE A 308 -4.88 -26.08 -8.87
CA PHE A 308 -5.65 -26.13 -7.61
C PHE A 308 -6.11 -27.55 -7.26
N SER A 309 -6.75 -28.26 -8.18
CA SER A 309 -7.21 -29.63 -7.94
C SER A 309 -6.05 -30.59 -7.59
N PRO A 310 -4.92 -30.62 -8.34
CA PRO A 310 -3.78 -31.48 -8.00
C PRO A 310 -3.10 -31.16 -6.66
N LEU A 311 -3.16 -29.90 -6.21
CA LEU A 311 -2.67 -29.47 -4.90
C LEU A 311 -3.72 -29.59 -3.78
N GLU A 312 -4.90 -30.13 -4.10
CA GLU A 312 -6.04 -30.23 -3.19
C GLU A 312 -6.50 -28.88 -2.63
N MET A 313 -6.28 -27.79 -3.36
CA MET A 313 -6.73 -26.44 -3.03
C MET A 313 -8.21 -26.22 -3.40
N ASN A 314 -9.09 -27.03 -2.80
CA ASN A 314 -10.50 -27.13 -3.18
C ASN A 314 -11.34 -25.86 -2.91
N ASP A 315 -10.84 -24.93 -2.11
CA ASP A 315 -11.48 -23.65 -1.80
C ASP A 315 -10.76 -22.48 -2.48
N THR A 316 -10.01 -22.78 -3.55
CA THR A 316 -9.32 -21.81 -4.40
C THR A 316 -9.94 -21.78 -5.80
N ALA A 317 -10.13 -20.59 -6.37
CA ALA A 317 -10.56 -20.45 -7.76
C ALA A 317 -10.22 -19.07 -8.30
N VAL A 318 -9.98 -19.00 -9.62
CA VAL A 318 -9.96 -17.75 -10.36
C VAL A 318 -11.41 -17.27 -10.54
N ARG A 319 -11.70 -16.05 -10.11
CA ARG A 319 -12.98 -15.37 -10.37
C ARG A 319 -12.88 -14.58 -11.69
N PRO A 320 -13.60 -14.98 -12.74
CA PRO A 320 -13.41 -14.36 -14.05
C PRO A 320 -13.97 -12.94 -14.20
N SER A 321 -14.99 -12.60 -13.41
CA SER A 321 -15.56 -11.25 -13.37
C SER A 321 -16.22 -10.96 -12.01
N PRO A 322 -16.44 -9.69 -11.65
CA PRO A 322 -17.08 -9.30 -10.39
C PRO A 322 -18.52 -9.82 -10.22
N GLU A 323 -19.18 -10.27 -11.29
CA GLU A 323 -20.51 -10.87 -11.25
C GLU A 323 -20.49 -12.39 -11.01
N HIS A 324 -19.34 -13.05 -11.23
CA HIS A 324 -19.24 -14.49 -11.08
C HIS A 324 -19.37 -14.90 -9.61
N MET A 325 -20.14 -15.94 -9.30
CA MET A 325 -20.38 -16.34 -7.92
C MET A 325 -19.19 -17.14 -7.36
N ILE A 326 -18.69 -16.72 -6.20
CA ILE A 326 -17.78 -17.51 -5.38
C ILE A 326 -18.53 -17.90 -4.10
N LYS A 327 -18.70 -19.20 -3.88
CA LYS A 327 -19.35 -19.73 -2.67
C LYS A 327 -18.46 -19.44 -1.46
N ASN A 328 -19.06 -19.12 -0.31
CA ASN A 328 -18.34 -18.84 0.94
C ASN A 328 -17.33 -17.69 0.87
N ARG A 329 -17.54 -16.71 -0.03
CA ARG A 329 -16.67 -15.54 -0.10
C ARG A 329 -16.99 -14.51 0.99
N ALA A 330 -15.98 -13.80 1.46
CA ALA A 330 -16.18 -12.58 2.22
C ALA A 330 -16.68 -11.44 1.31
N GLU A 331 -17.44 -10.52 1.90
CA GLU A 331 -17.82 -9.24 1.29
C GLU A 331 -16.79 -8.17 1.65
N GLY A 332 -16.33 -7.38 0.68
CA GLY A 332 -15.29 -6.37 0.88
C GLY A 332 -15.85 -5.05 1.44
N TYR A 333 -15.14 -4.44 2.38
CA TYR A 333 -15.47 -3.16 2.99
C TYR A 333 -14.35 -2.12 2.88
N THR A 334 -14.70 -0.91 2.45
CA THR A 334 -13.81 0.27 2.48
C THR A 334 -14.35 1.31 3.48
N PRO A 335 -13.51 1.84 4.39
CA PRO A 335 -13.90 2.97 5.22
C PRO A 335 -13.99 4.25 4.37
N GLU A 336 -15.13 4.93 4.41
CA GLU A 336 -15.38 6.18 3.69
C GLU A 336 -16.32 7.09 4.51
N ALA A 337 -15.86 8.31 4.79
CA ALA A 337 -16.62 9.35 5.50
C ALA A 337 -17.28 8.88 6.82
N GLY A 338 -16.61 7.97 7.54
CA GLY A 338 -17.10 7.41 8.81
C GLY A 338 -18.11 6.30 8.72
N SER A 339 -18.20 5.68 7.55
CA SER A 339 -18.98 4.48 7.33
C SER A 339 -18.15 3.42 6.63
N LEU A 340 -18.56 2.16 6.77
CA LEU A 340 -18.04 1.07 5.95
C LEU A 340 -18.96 0.90 4.75
N LEU A 341 -18.39 0.97 3.55
CA LEU A 341 -19.11 0.74 2.30
C LEU A 341 -18.76 -0.63 1.74
N GLU A 342 -19.78 -1.39 1.33
CA GLU A 342 -19.60 -2.61 0.54
C GLU A 342 -18.98 -2.27 -0.81
N LYS A 343 -17.94 -3.02 -1.19
CA LYS A 343 -17.22 -2.87 -2.45
C LYS A 343 -17.11 -4.22 -3.15
N GLY A 344 -17.41 -4.21 -4.45
CA GLY A 344 -17.11 -5.33 -5.33
C GLY A 344 -15.62 -5.38 -5.71
N ASP A 345 -15.22 -6.51 -6.27
CA ASP A 345 -13.88 -6.71 -6.82
C ASP A 345 -13.64 -5.84 -8.05
N LEU A 346 -12.36 -5.63 -8.33
CA LEU A 346 -11.90 -5.04 -9.57
C LEU A 346 -12.18 -5.95 -10.78
N GLY A 347 -12.86 -5.41 -11.80
CA GLY A 347 -13.00 -6.08 -13.10
C GLY A 347 -11.65 -6.20 -13.84
N GLY A 348 -11.52 -7.16 -14.75
CA GLY A 348 -10.30 -7.30 -15.55
C GLY A 348 -9.03 -7.70 -14.78
N ALA A 349 -9.12 -7.98 -13.48
CA ALA A 349 -7.97 -8.31 -12.64
C ALA A 349 -7.35 -9.70 -12.92
N MET A 350 -8.06 -10.57 -13.64
CA MET A 350 -7.62 -11.95 -13.91
C MET A 350 -6.17 -12.01 -14.44
N GLY A 351 -5.36 -12.85 -13.82
CA GLY A 351 -3.92 -12.99 -14.11
C GLY A 351 -3.06 -12.17 -13.16
N ALA A 352 -3.38 -10.89 -12.98
CA ALA A 352 -2.72 -10.03 -12.00
C ALA A 352 -3.30 -10.14 -10.58
N GLY A 353 -4.53 -10.63 -10.47
CA GLY A 353 -5.37 -10.73 -9.29
C GLY A 353 -6.55 -11.68 -9.55
N GLY A 354 -7.65 -11.49 -8.83
CA GLY A 354 -8.90 -12.20 -9.07
C GLY A 354 -8.94 -13.65 -8.60
N ILE A 355 -7.95 -14.14 -7.84
CA ILE A 355 -8.05 -15.45 -7.17
C ILE A 355 -8.69 -15.28 -5.79
N TYR A 356 -9.64 -16.16 -5.49
CA TYR A 356 -10.18 -16.34 -4.15
C TYR A 356 -9.60 -17.61 -3.56
N SER A 357 -9.05 -17.52 -2.35
CA SER A 357 -8.46 -18.66 -1.63
C SER A 357 -8.73 -18.57 -0.12
N THR A 358 -8.28 -19.57 0.63
CA THR A 358 -8.36 -19.64 2.10
C THR A 358 -6.95 -19.75 2.68
N ILE A 359 -6.81 -19.47 3.98
CA ILE A 359 -5.53 -19.64 4.68
C ILE A 359 -5.01 -21.09 4.60
N GLY A 360 -5.89 -22.09 4.57
CA GLY A 360 -5.51 -23.50 4.48
C GLY A 360 -5.04 -23.91 3.09
N ASP A 361 -5.64 -23.37 2.04
CA ASP A 361 -5.20 -23.63 0.66
C ASP A 361 -3.89 -22.91 0.34
N LEU A 362 -3.71 -21.67 0.82
CA LEU A 362 -2.44 -20.96 0.65
C LEU A 362 -1.27 -21.67 1.36
N GLN A 363 -1.52 -22.37 2.48
CA GLN A 363 -0.52 -23.24 3.07
C GLN A 363 -0.13 -24.39 2.12
N LYS A 364 -1.10 -25.06 1.47
CA LYS A 364 -0.80 -26.13 0.50
C LYS A 364 0.02 -25.63 -0.69
N TRP A 365 -0.25 -24.40 -1.12
CA TRP A 365 0.55 -23.74 -2.14
C TRP A 365 1.99 -23.50 -1.65
N ALA A 366 2.19 -22.97 -0.44
CA ALA A 366 3.52 -22.82 0.14
C ALA A 366 4.26 -24.16 0.30
N GLU A 367 3.55 -25.23 0.66
CA GLU A 367 4.10 -26.59 0.69
C GLU A 367 4.56 -27.08 -0.69
N ASN A 368 3.89 -26.66 -1.78
CA ASN A 368 4.33 -26.95 -3.15
C ASN A 368 5.61 -26.19 -3.52
N LEU A 369 5.86 -25.01 -2.95
CA LEU A 369 7.14 -24.31 -3.11
C LEU A 369 8.26 -25.08 -2.37
N ALA A 370 7.97 -25.66 -1.21
CA ALA A 370 8.94 -26.42 -0.42
C ALA A 370 9.31 -27.77 -1.03
N ASP A 371 8.30 -28.56 -1.42
CA ASP A 371 8.42 -29.91 -1.97
C ASP A 371 7.39 -30.08 -3.10
N PRO A 372 7.77 -29.80 -4.35
CA PRO A 372 6.84 -29.72 -5.48
C PRO A 372 6.08 -31.02 -5.72
N LYS A 373 4.76 -30.97 -5.54
CA LYS A 373 3.79 -32.00 -5.99
C LYS A 373 3.35 -31.76 -7.42
N VAL A 374 3.27 -30.49 -7.80
CA VAL A 374 3.00 -30.01 -9.16
C VAL A 374 4.20 -29.17 -9.60
N GLY A 375 4.59 -29.29 -10.87
CA GLY A 375 5.81 -28.70 -11.40
C GLY A 375 7.06 -29.42 -10.89
N THR A 376 8.21 -28.78 -11.01
CA THR A 376 9.51 -29.31 -10.57
C THR A 376 10.27 -28.33 -9.69
N ALA A 377 11.29 -28.86 -9.00
CA ALA A 377 12.20 -28.03 -8.21
C ALA A 377 12.90 -26.95 -9.06
N ASP A 378 13.13 -27.20 -10.35
CA ASP A 378 13.69 -26.21 -11.29
C ASP A 378 12.70 -25.06 -11.57
N ILE A 379 11.40 -25.35 -11.69
CA ILE A 379 10.38 -24.30 -11.77
C ILE A 379 10.41 -23.43 -10.52
N ILE A 380 10.43 -24.05 -9.33
CA ILE A 380 10.44 -23.28 -8.08
C ILE A 380 11.69 -22.42 -7.98
N ASP A 381 12.88 -23.01 -8.22
CA ASP A 381 14.16 -22.30 -8.20
C ASP A 381 14.13 -21.07 -9.12
N GLN A 382 13.62 -21.21 -10.34
CA GLN A 382 13.46 -20.08 -11.27
C GLN A 382 12.44 -19.04 -10.75
N MET A 383 11.32 -19.46 -10.18
CA MET A 383 10.31 -18.55 -9.64
C MET A 383 10.82 -17.76 -8.44
N THR A 384 11.73 -18.34 -7.66
CA THR A 384 12.29 -17.77 -6.43
C THR A 384 13.70 -17.23 -6.62
N THR A 385 14.12 -16.99 -7.86
CA THR A 385 15.38 -16.32 -8.20
C THR A 385 15.11 -14.87 -8.61
N SER A 386 15.80 -13.93 -7.95
CA SER A 386 15.73 -12.49 -8.25
C SER A 386 16.14 -12.20 -9.70
N PHE A 387 15.36 -11.40 -10.41
CA PHE A 387 15.73 -10.96 -11.75
C PHE A 387 16.86 -9.92 -11.70
N VAL A 388 17.78 -9.99 -12.66
CA VAL A 388 18.89 -9.05 -12.80
C VAL A 388 18.60 -8.11 -13.97
N LEU A 389 18.53 -6.82 -13.71
CA LEU A 389 18.33 -5.77 -14.71
C LEU A 389 19.51 -5.68 -15.68
N ASN A 390 19.31 -5.00 -16.81
CA ASN A 390 20.33 -4.82 -17.85
C ASN A 390 21.60 -4.11 -17.34
N ASN A 391 21.50 -3.36 -16.24
CA ASN A 391 22.62 -2.68 -15.57
C ASN A 391 23.36 -3.57 -14.55
N GLY A 392 22.87 -4.78 -14.28
CA GLY A 392 23.44 -5.73 -13.32
C GLY A 392 22.85 -5.67 -11.91
N GLU A 393 21.88 -4.80 -11.64
CA GLU A 393 21.20 -4.71 -10.35
C GLU A 393 20.14 -5.80 -10.18
N GLU A 394 20.05 -6.37 -8.98
CA GLU A 394 19.00 -7.33 -8.62
C GLU A 394 17.71 -6.60 -8.21
N THR A 395 16.56 -7.13 -8.62
CA THR A 395 15.26 -6.49 -8.36
C THR A 395 14.62 -6.88 -7.04
N GLY A 396 15.12 -7.93 -6.37
CA GLY A 396 14.42 -8.57 -5.24
C GLY A 396 13.08 -9.20 -5.66
N TYR A 397 12.87 -9.47 -6.95
CA TYR A 397 11.63 -10.00 -7.50
C TYR A 397 11.89 -11.12 -8.51
N GLY A 398 11.31 -12.28 -8.26
CA GLY A 398 11.32 -13.44 -9.15
C GLY A 398 10.08 -13.48 -10.04
N PHE A 399 9.53 -14.66 -10.28
CA PHE A 399 8.31 -14.80 -11.08
C PHE A 399 7.07 -14.75 -10.19
N GLY A 400 6.55 -13.53 -10.00
CA GLY A 400 5.34 -13.30 -9.20
C GLY A 400 5.58 -13.35 -7.69
N LEU A 401 6.83 -13.27 -7.22
CA LEU A 401 7.25 -13.38 -5.83
C LEU A 401 8.32 -12.34 -5.51
N PHE A 402 8.18 -11.68 -4.36
CA PHE A 402 9.27 -10.92 -3.74
C PHE A 402 10.21 -11.88 -3.02
N ILE A 403 11.50 -11.57 -3.07
CA ILE A 403 12.59 -12.32 -2.46
C ILE A 403 13.48 -11.30 -1.76
N ASP A 404 13.40 -11.29 -0.44
CA ASP A 404 14.21 -10.43 0.42
C ASP A 404 14.64 -11.22 1.66
N GLU A 405 15.12 -10.51 2.69
CA GLU A 405 15.50 -11.11 3.97
C GLU A 405 14.70 -10.50 5.12
N GLN A 406 14.49 -11.28 6.17
CA GLN A 406 14.01 -10.80 7.47
C GLN A 406 14.85 -11.47 8.55
N ASN A 407 15.56 -10.64 9.33
CA ASN A 407 16.43 -11.09 10.42
C ASN A 407 17.41 -12.20 9.99
N GLY A 408 18.00 -12.04 8.80
CA GLY A 408 19.00 -12.96 8.24
C GLY A 408 18.46 -14.25 7.62
N LEU A 409 17.13 -14.42 7.52
CA LEU A 409 16.51 -15.53 6.79
C LEU A 409 15.88 -15.05 5.48
N VAL A 410 16.02 -15.86 4.44
CA VAL A 410 15.36 -15.58 3.15
C VAL A 410 13.85 -15.61 3.34
N ARG A 411 13.20 -14.57 2.83
CA ARG A 411 11.76 -14.40 2.88
C ARG A 411 11.21 -14.33 1.47
N ILE A 412 10.37 -15.31 1.15
CA ILE A 412 9.63 -15.39 -0.12
C ILE A 412 8.19 -15.00 0.16
N HIS A 413 7.72 -13.94 -0.49
CA HIS A 413 6.39 -13.42 -0.18
C HIS A 413 5.70 -12.75 -1.36
N HIS A 414 4.38 -12.57 -1.23
CA HIS A 414 3.67 -11.64 -2.09
C HIS A 414 2.40 -11.11 -1.42
N GLY A 415 2.36 -9.79 -1.20
CA GLY A 415 1.19 -9.07 -0.73
C GLY A 415 0.10 -8.90 -1.79
N GLY A 416 -1.12 -8.66 -1.36
CA GLY A 416 -2.28 -8.57 -2.22
C GLY A 416 -3.26 -7.51 -1.76
N ALA A 417 -3.70 -6.67 -2.70
CA ALA A 417 -4.81 -5.75 -2.51
C ALA A 417 -5.73 -5.80 -3.74
N ASP A 418 -7.04 -5.86 -3.51
CA ASP A 418 -8.07 -5.69 -4.53
C ASP A 418 -9.21 -4.92 -3.89
N VAL A 419 -9.32 -3.63 -4.23
CA VAL A 419 -10.27 -2.66 -3.66
C VAL A 419 -10.31 -2.72 -2.13
N ALA A 420 -11.18 -3.56 -1.56
CA ALA A 420 -11.35 -3.75 -0.12
C ALA A 420 -10.61 -4.95 0.48
N HIS A 421 -10.19 -5.93 -0.31
CA HIS A 421 -9.52 -7.12 0.22
C HIS A 421 -8.01 -6.91 0.38
N ARG A 422 -7.43 -7.55 1.40
CA ARG A 422 -6.00 -7.53 1.71
C ARG A 422 -5.51 -8.95 1.98
N SER A 423 -4.31 -9.27 1.52
CA SER A 423 -3.71 -10.59 1.67
C SER A 423 -2.19 -10.48 1.78
N MET A 424 -1.59 -11.37 2.55
CA MET A 424 -0.15 -11.61 2.56
C MET A 424 0.08 -13.10 2.71
N LEU A 425 0.98 -13.63 1.89
CA LEU A 425 1.56 -14.97 2.05
C LEU A 425 3.07 -14.79 2.20
N VAL A 426 3.64 -15.32 3.28
CA VAL A 426 5.08 -15.33 3.52
C VAL A 426 5.57 -16.74 3.83
N TYR A 427 6.71 -17.11 3.25
CA TYR A 427 7.37 -18.40 3.41
C TYR A 427 8.87 -18.20 3.65
N TYR A 428 9.41 -18.93 4.62
CA TYR A 428 10.83 -18.98 4.97
C TYR A 428 11.35 -20.39 4.67
N PRO A 429 12.05 -20.59 3.53
CA PRO A 429 12.53 -21.90 3.10
C PRO A 429 13.38 -22.63 4.14
N GLU A 430 14.28 -21.92 4.81
CA GLU A 430 15.21 -22.44 5.80
C GLU A 430 14.51 -23.04 7.02
N LEU A 431 13.34 -22.50 7.37
CA LEU A 431 12.51 -22.98 8.47
C LEU A 431 11.45 -23.97 8.02
N ASN A 432 11.23 -24.09 6.71
CA ASN A 432 10.07 -24.75 6.11
C ASN A 432 8.76 -24.31 6.79
N ALA A 433 8.61 -22.99 6.95
CA ALA A 433 7.57 -22.38 7.77
C ALA A 433 7.08 -21.07 7.13
N GLY A 434 5.91 -20.60 7.55
CA GLY A 434 5.37 -19.36 7.03
C GLY A 434 4.09 -18.91 7.73
N ALA A 435 3.59 -17.76 7.28
CA ALA A 435 2.38 -17.15 7.77
C ALA A 435 1.53 -16.58 6.64
N THR A 436 0.22 -16.52 6.88
CA THR A 436 -0.76 -15.92 5.98
C THR A 436 -1.67 -14.99 6.77
N ALA A 437 -1.93 -13.80 6.23
CA ALA A 437 -2.93 -12.88 6.74
C ALA A 437 -3.87 -12.45 5.62
N GLN A 438 -5.17 -12.63 5.80
CA GLN A 438 -6.21 -12.24 4.83
C GLN A 438 -7.28 -11.39 5.52
N SER A 439 -7.83 -10.41 4.81
CA SER A 439 -8.94 -9.59 5.33
C SER A 439 -9.84 -9.08 4.20
N ASN A 440 -11.09 -8.79 4.55
CA ASN A 440 -12.07 -8.09 3.71
C ASN A 440 -12.19 -6.60 4.06
N HIS A 441 -11.17 -6.01 4.68
CA HIS A 441 -11.12 -4.59 5.05
C HIS A 441 -10.00 -3.84 4.32
N ALA A 442 -10.32 -2.74 3.63
CA ALA A 442 -9.35 -1.99 2.82
C ALA A 442 -8.19 -1.38 3.65
N GLY A 443 -8.49 -0.97 4.89
CA GLY A 443 -7.50 -0.48 5.85
C GLY A 443 -6.75 -1.57 6.64
N PHE A 444 -6.89 -2.87 6.31
CA PHE A 444 -6.14 -3.92 7.00
C PHE A 444 -4.67 -3.92 6.55
N ASN A 445 -3.74 -3.85 7.50
CA ASN A 445 -2.32 -4.02 7.21
C ASN A 445 -1.96 -5.51 7.16
N SER A 446 -1.85 -6.07 5.96
CA SER A 446 -1.49 -7.48 5.78
C SER A 446 -0.04 -7.82 6.09
N ASN A 447 0.85 -6.82 6.25
CA ASN A 447 2.24 -7.05 6.68
C ASN A 447 2.32 -7.56 8.12
N VAL A 448 1.22 -7.54 8.88
CA VAL A 448 1.13 -8.21 10.19
C VAL A 448 1.54 -9.69 10.11
N ALA A 449 1.48 -10.33 8.93
CA ALA A 449 2.02 -11.68 8.74
C ALA A 449 3.53 -11.79 9.05
N PHE A 450 4.31 -10.73 8.82
CA PHE A 450 5.74 -10.69 9.14
C PHE A 450 5.98 -10.62 10.66
N GLU A 451 5.27 -9.72 11.36
CA GLU A 451 5.28 -9.63 12.84
C GLU A 451 4.88 -10.98 13.46
N ILE A 452 3.85 -11.61 12.90
CA ILE A 452 3.36 -12.91 13.37
C ILE A 452 4.40 -14.01 13.14
N ALA A 453 5.12 -13.99 12.02
CA ALA A 453 6.17 -14.97 11.79
C ALA A 453 7.28 -14.85 12.85
N GLU A 454 7.73 -13.64 13.18
CA GLU A 454 8.72 -13.38 14.24
C GLU A 454 8.27 -13.94 15.59
N TRP A 455 7.01 -13.69 15.97
CA TRP A 455 6.52 -14.20 17.25
C TRP A 455 6.49 -15.73 17.29
N PHE A 456 6.23 -16.41 16.18
CA PHE A 456 6.11 -17.87 16.16
C PHE A 456 7.41 -18.62 15.88
N PHE A 457 8.40 -17.96 15.28
CA PHE A 457 9.67 -18.56 14.89
C PHE A 457 10.81 -17.85 15.62
N PRO A 458 11.32 -18.44 16.73
CA PRO A 458 12.44 -17.86 17.48
C PRO A 458 13.71 -17.66 16.63
N GLU A 459 13.84 -18.36 15.51
CA GLU A 459 14.91 -18.15 14.54
C GLU A 459 14.83 -16.82 13.77
N LEU A 460 13.67 -16.15 13.83
CA LEU A 460 13.46 -14.79 13.34
C LEU A 460 13.50 -13.75 14.47
N GLU A 461 13.72 -14.15 15.74
CA GLU A 461 14.05 -13.13 16.74
C GLU A 461 15.32 -12.44 16.27
N GLU A 462 15.31 -11.11 16.23
CA GLU A 462 16.55 -10.36 16.08
C GLU A 462 17.52 -10.90 17.13
N ASP A 463 18.63 -11.52 16.70
CA ASP A 463 19.84 -11.41 17.51
C ASP A 463 19.94 -9.91 17.81
N GLU A 464 20.23 -9.53 19.06
CA GLU A 464 20.80 -8.20 19.30
C GLU A 464 22.06 -8.16 18.42
N ILE A 465 21.89 -7.78 17.17
CA ILE A 465 22.88 -7.06 16.42
C ILE A 465 22.96 -5.82 17.31
N GLU A 466 23.87 -5.87 18.30
CA GLU A 466 24.70 -4.69 18.57
C GLU A 466 24.96 -4.19 17.18
N ALA A 467 24.22 -3.16 16.78
CA ALA A 467 24.46 -2.50 15.52
C ALA A 467 25.97 -2.46 15.49
N VAL A 468 26.57 -3.07 14.47
CA VAL A 468 27.94 -2.69 14.16
C VAL A 468 27.74 -1.27 13.63
N ALA A 469 27.42 -0.33 14.54
CA ALA A 469 27.90 1.01 14.56
C ALA A 469 29.36 0.80 14.23
N GLY A 470 29.69 0.97 12.95
CA GLY A 470 31.05 0.82 12.50
C GLY A 470 31.82 1.91 13.19
N ASP A 471 32.32 1.67 14.41
CA ASP A 471 32.95 2.67 15.30
C ASP A 471 32.25 4.04 15.36
N PHE A 472 31.00 4.17 14.92
CA PHE A 472 30.35 5.46 14.73
C PHE A 472 29.79 5.88 16.08
N ASP A 473 30.52 6.75 16.77
CA ASP A 473 30.07 7.42 17.98
C ASP A 473 29.16 8.60 17.57
N PRO A 474 27.84 8.53 17.80
CA PRO A 474 26.92 9.63 17.48
C PRO A 474 27.26 10.91 18.26
N ALA A 475 27.97 10.80 19.40
CA ALA A 475 28.44 11.93 20.20
C ALA A 475 29.74 12.57 19.67
N SER A 476 30.40 11.94 18.69
CA SER A 476 31.65 12.44 18.09
C SER A 476 31.42 13.42 16.93
N TYR A 477 30.21 13.45 16.36
CA TYR A 477 29.89 14.26 15.19
C TYR A 477 29.25 15.60 15.56
N ASN A 478 29.53 16.61 14.73
CA ASN A 478 28.96 17.94 14.88
C ASN A 478 27.75 18.09 13.93
N PRO A 479 26.52 18.33 14.45
CA PRO A 479 25.30 18.43 13.64
C PRO A 479 25.37 19.42 12.47
N SER A 480 26.23 20.45 12.54
CA SER A 480 26.43 21.40 11.44
C SER A 480 27.16 20.82 10.23
N GLU A 481 27.83 19.67 10.35
CA GLU A 481 28.51 19.02 9.22
C GLU A 481 27.53 18.34 8.26
N PHE A 482 26.28 18.11 8.71
CA PHE A 482 25.21 17.52 7.89
C PHE A 482 24.35 18.57 7.18
N ASP A 483 24.65 19.87 7.35
CA ASP A 483 24.01 20.95 6.60
C ASP A 483 24.21 20.79 5.08
N GLU A 484 25.25 20.06 4.65
CA GLU A 484 25.46 19.75 3.24
C GLU A 484 24.35 18.85 2.64
N PHE A 485 23.71 18.01 3.46
CA PHE A 485 22.64 17.10 3.07
C PHE A 485 21.25 17.74 3.14
N VAL A 486 21.10 18.82 3.91
CA VAL A 486 19.85 19.59 4.00
C VAL A 486 19.44 20.07 2.60
N GLY A 487 18.16 19.92 2.29
CA GLY A 487 17.62 20.24 0.98
C GLY A 487 16.51 19.27 0.56
N LYS A 488 16.07 19.40 -0.70
CA LYS A 488 15.02 18.57 -1.28
C LYS A 488 15.62 17.60 -2.27
N TYR A 489 15.10 16.38 -2.29
CA TYR A 489 15.52 15.32 -3.20
C TYR A 489 14.27 14.71 -3.81
N ALA A 490 14.22 14.63 -5.13
CA ALA A 490 13.11 14.02 -5.85
C ALA A 490 13.50 12.59 -6.22
N LEU A 491 12.67 11.60 -5.87
CA LEU A 491 12.88 10.23 -6.36
C LEU A 491 12.86 10.21 -7.89
N ASP A 492 13.83 9.59 -8.53
CA ASP A 492 13.92 9.57 -9.99
C ASP A 492 12.74 8.82 -10.62
N ALA A 493 12.32 7.72 -9.97
CA ALA A 493 11.16 6.93 -10.38
C ALA A 493 9.81 7.63 -10.09
N ALA A 494 9.80 8.59 -9.17
CA ALA A 494 8.62 9.37 -8.79
C ALA A 494 9.02 10.82 -8.47
N PRO A 495 9.27 11.67 -9.48
CA PRO A 495 9.85 13.02 -9.25
C PRO A 495 8.98 13.98 -8.41
N THR A 496 7.73 13.62 -8.13
CA THR A 496 6.83 14.33 -7.20
C THR A 496 6.91 13.85 -5.76
N PHE A 497 7.52 12.70 -5.52
CA PHE A 497 7.82 12.22 -4.19
C PHE A 497 9.12 12.88 -3.75
N ILE A 498 8.97 14.06 -3.15
CA ILE A 498 10.08 14.86 -2.65
C ILE A 498 10.31 14.48 -1.20
N LEU A 499 11.56 14.13 -0.89
CA LEU A 499 12.08 13.98 0.45
C LEU A 499 12.77 15.29 0.83
N THR A 500 12.22 15.97 1.83
CA THR A 500 12.75 17.23 2.34
C THR A 500 13.54 16.95 3.61
N PHE A 501 14.84 17.26 3.60
CA PHE A 501 15.72 17.12 4.75
C PHE A 501 15.92 18.44 5.42
N THR A 502 15.63 18.49 6.71
CA THR A 502 15.79 19.68 7.56
C THR A 502 16.61 19.35 8.80
N ARG A 503 17.24 20.37 9.37
CA ARG A 503 17.89 20.29 10.68
C ARG A 503 17.21 21.26 11.63
N GLU A 504 16.78 20.77 12.78
CA GLU A 504 16.33 21.60 13.90
C GLU A 504 17.25 21.34 15.10
N ASP A 505 17.98 22.37 15.52
CA ASP A 505 19.02 22.27 16.54
C ASP A 505 20.05 21.15 16.25
N SER A 506 20.02 20.08 17.04
CA SER A 506 20.91 18.92 16.92
C SER A 506 20.29 17.73 16.18
N THR A 507 19.02 17.82 15.79
CA THR A 507 18.26 16.70 15.22
C THR A 507 18.03 16.92 13.73
N LEU A 508 18.22 15.86 12.95
CA LEU A 508 17.93 15.85 11.52
C LEU A 508 16.60 15.16 11.29
N TYR A 509 15.86 15.68 10.32
CA TYR A 509 14.56 15.16 9.94
C TYR A 509 14.48 14.96 8.44
N THR A 510 13.62 14.03 8.04
CA THR A 510 13.14 13.91 6.67
C THR A 510 11.63 14.01 6.64
N GLN A 511 11.08 14.62 5.60
CA GLN A 511 9.65 14.63 5.34
C GLN A 511 9.41 14.27 3.88
N ALA A 512 8.76 13.12 3.67
CA ALA A 512 8.26 12.73 2.36
C ALA A 512 6.98 13.51 2.03
N THR A 513 6.75 13.74 0.73
CA THR A 513 5.58 14.48 0.25
C THR A 513 4.28 13.79 0.68
N GLY A 514 3.45 14.50 1.44
CA GLY A 514 2.18 13.99 1.97
C GLY A 514 2.32 13.03 3.15
N GLN A 515 3.51 12.94 3.75
CA GLN A 515 3.78 12.12 4.94
C GLN A 515 4.20 12.99 6.14
N PRO A 516 4.05 12.48 7.37
CA PRO A 516 4.59 13.14 8.55
C PRO A 516 6.11 13.23 8.48
N GLN A 517 6.66 14.18 9.23
CA GLN A 517 8.10 14.34 9.40
C GLN A 517 8.63 13.23 10.32
N LEU A 518 9.78 12.65 9.97
CA LEU A 518 10.45 11.58 10.71
C LEU A 518 11.84 12.03 11.11
N GLU A 519 12.27 11.66 12.32
CA GLU A 519 13.66 11.81 12.75
C GLU A 519 14.55 10.85 11.94
N ILE A 520 15.75 11.29 11.58
CA ILE A 520 16.78 10.44 11.00
C ILE A 520 18.05 10.46 11.84
N ARG A 521 18.67 9.28 11.99
CA ARG A 521 19.89 9.11 12.78
C ARG A 521 21.05 8.71 11.89
N PRO A 522 22.19 9.42 11.91
CA PRO A 522 23.34 9.04 11.13
C PRO A 522 23.89 7.71 11.62
N THR A 523 24.16 6.81 10.68
CA THR A 523 24.84 5.53 10.91
C THR A 523 26.23 5.50 10.26
N SER A 524 26.53 6.49 9.41
CA SER A 524 27.85 6.78 8.82
C SER A 524 28.00 8.28 8.48
N ASP A 525 29.02 8.65 7.70
CA ASP A 525 29.24 10.01 7.19
C ASP A 525 28.33 10.44 6.03
N SER A 526 27.47 9.52 5.57
CA SER A 526 26.57 9.70 4.42
C SER A 526 25.30 8.85 4.50
N THR A 527 25.19 7.92 5.46
CA THR A 527 24.05 7.02 5.63
C THR A 527 23.28 7.34 6.91
N PHE A 528 21.94 7.24 6.82
CA PHE A 528 21.00 7.54 7.89
C PHE A 528 19.94 6.45 8.00
N ALA A 529 19.59 6.06 9.22
CA ALA A 529 18.39 5.27 9.51
C ALA A 529 17.21 6.20 9.80
N LEU A 530 16.01 5.85 9.31
CA LEU A 530 14.77 6.52 9.70
C LEU A 530 14.31 5.96 11.06
N VAL A 531 13.92 6.83 11.97
CA VAL A 531 13.33 6.39 13.25
C VAL A 531 11.90 5.91 13.00
N ASP A 532 11.52 4.79 13.63
CA ASP A 532 10.19 4.14 13.56
C ASP A 532 9.76 3.61 12.18
N VAL A 533 10.68 3.61 11.21
CA VAL A 533 10.48 3.05 9.88
C VAL A 533 11.69 2.20 9.51
N ASP A 534 11.45 0.96 9.09
CA ASP A 534 12.50 0.08 8.55
C ASP A 534 12.91 0.55 7.15
N ALA A 535 13.72 1.61 7.15
CA ALA A 535 14.27 2.26 5.97
C ALA A 535 15.58 2.96 6.31
N SER A 536 16.46 3.06 5.31
CA SER A 536 17.67 3.88 5.42
C SER A 536 17.89 4.72 4.17
N LEU A 537 18.75 5.71 4.27
CA LEU A 537 19.08 6.67 3.21
C LEU A 537 20.59 6.77 3.09
N THR A 538 21.13 6.77 1.87
CA THR A 538 22.56 7.00 1.62
C THR A 538 22.73 8.19 0.67
N PHE A 539 23.27 9.30 1.16
CA PHE A 539 23.59 10.48 0.34
C PHE A 539 24.83 10.25 -0.52
N GLN A 540 24.79 10.76 -1.75
CA GLN A 540 25.85 10.60 -2.74
C GLN A 540 26.48 11.96 -3.05
N ARG A 541 27.81 11.96 -3.22
CA ARG A 541 28.59 13.14 -3.63
C ARG A 541 29.16 12.93 -5.03
N ASN A 542 29.16 13.98 -5.83
CA ASN A 542 29.72 13.98 -7.18
C ASN A 542 31.26 14.04 -7.17
N SER A 543 31.87 14.06 -8.37
CA SER A 543 33.33 14.14 -8.53
C SER A 543 33.98 15.42 -8.01
N GLU A 544 33.18 16.46 -7.74
CA GLU A 544 33.61 17.73 -7.16
C GLU A 544 33.44 17.76 -5.63
N GLY A 545 32.86 16.69 -5.05
CA GLY A 545 32.63 16.54 -3.61
C GLY A 545 31.34 17.17 -3.12
N GLU A 546 30.43 17.58 -4.02
CA GLU A 546 29.13 18.17 -3.67
C GLU A 546 28.06 17.08 -3.62
N VAL A 547 27.14 17.16 -2.65
CA VAL A 547 25.98 16.28 -2.56
C VAL A 547 25.00 16.62 -3.68
N ASP A 548 24.77 15.69 -4.60
CA ASP A 548 23.88 15.86 -5.77
C ASP A 548 22.79 14.78 -5.88
N GLY A 549 22.80 13.77 -5.02
CA GLY A 549 21.77 12.74 -4.98
C GLY A 549 21.76 11.93 -3.68
N MET A 550 20.85 10.96 -3.61
CA MET A 550 20.77 9.98 -2.53
C MET A 550 20.09 8.69 -3.00
N MET A 551 20.24 7.63 -2.22
CA MET A 551 19.51 6.37 -2.36
C MET A 551 18.61 6.18 -1.15
N LEU A 552 17.33 5.90 -1.37
CA LEU A 552 16.39 5.42 -0.36
C LEU A 552 16.33 3.90 -0.40
N HIS A 553 16.64 3.25 0.72
CA HIS A 553 16.58 1.82 0.91
C HIS A 553 15.28 1.47 1.64
N GLN A 554 14.19 1.28 0.90
CA GLN A 554 12.87 0.95 1.46
C GLN A 554 12.05 0.13 0.47
N GLY A 555 11.94 -1.19 0.72
CA GLY A 555 11.28 -2.11 -0.22
C GLY A 555 11.99 -2.20 -1.58
N GLY A 556 13.32 -2.03 -1.57
CA GLY A 556 14.18 -1.86 -2.74
C GLY A 556 14.94 -0.52 -2.71
N ASP A 557 15.91 -0.38 -3.60
CA ASP A 557 16.74 0.83 -3.73
C ASP A 557 16.10 1.82 -4.70
N GLN A 558 15.85 3.04 -4.23
CA GLN A 558 15.24 4.11 -5.01
C GLN A 558 16.15 5.33 -5.06
N HIS A 559 16.67 5.64 -6.25
CA HIS A 559 17.53 6.80 -6.43
C HIS A 559 16.72 8.11 -6.36
N ALA A 560 17.31 9.14 -5.78
CA ALA A 560 16.75 10.48 -5.70
C ALA A 560 17.78 11.54 -6.07
N THR A 561 17.41 12.44 -6.97
CA THR A 561 18.27 13.56 -7.39
C THR A 561 18.04 14.79 -6.51
N ARG A 562 19.10 15.48 -6.09
CA ARG A 562 18.99 16.72 -5.31
C ARG A 562 18.41 17.84 -6.16
N ILE A 563 17.44 18.54 -5.59
CA ILE A 563 16.86 19.76 -6.15
C ILE A 563 17.72 20.94 -5.70
N VAL A 564 18.25 21.70 -6.66
CA VAL A 564 19.02 22.92 -6.40
C VAL A 564 18.03 24.08 -6.19
N GLU A 565 17.92 24.60 -4.96
CA GLU A 565 16.91 25.62 -4.56
C GLU A 565 17.23 27.08 -5.00
N ASP A 566 18.11 27.30 -5.98
CA ASP A 566 18.51 28.65 -6.41
C ASP A 566 17.69 29.23 -7.59
N GLU A 567 16.51 28.67 -7.87
CA GLU A 567 15.56 29.31 -8.80
C GLU A 567 14.37 29.89 -8.04
N GLU A 568 14.18 31.22 -8.16
CA GLU A 568 12.90 31.86 -7.86
C GLU A 568 11.78 31.04 -8.50
N PRO A 569 10.68 30.73 -7.75
CA PRO A 569 9.63 29.86 -8.26
C PRO A 569 9.16 30.40 -9.60
N TRP A 570 9.28 29.56 -10.64
CA TRP A 570 8.88 29.93 -11.98
C TRP A 570 7.43 30.42 -11.96
N VAL A 571 7.22 31.65 -12.42
CA VAL A 571 5.90 32.28 -12.46
C VAL A 571 5.34 32.13 -13.88
N PRO A 572 4.48 31.11 -14.13
CA PRO A 572 3.90 30.90 -15.45
C PRO A 572 3.01 32.05 -15.88
N ALA A 573 3.08 32.40 -17.17
CA ALA A 573 1.99 33.11 -17.83
C ALA A 573 0.81 32.13 -17.99
N LEU A 574 -0.12 32.11 -17.03
CA LEU A 574 -1.19 31.10 -16.95
C LEU A 574 -1.98 30.92 -18.25
N ASP A 575 -2.23 32.00 -18.99
CA ASP A 575 -2.98 31.98 -20.25
C ASP A 575 -2.32 31.11 -21.34
N ASP A 576 -1.00 30.87 -21.28
CA ASP A 576 -0.28 30.01 -22.23
C ASP A 576 -0.78 28.55 -22.18
N PHE A 577 -1.19 28.10 -20.98
CA PHE A 577 -1.55 26.72 -20.69
C PHE A 577 -3.05 26.46 -20.87
N VAL A 578 -3.87 27.51 -20.95
CA VAL A 578 -5.32 27.37 -21.14
C VAL A 578 -5.61 26.69 -22.47
N GLY A 579 -6.48 25.71 -22.46
CA GLY A 579 -6.89 24.98 -23.65
C GLY A 579 -7.45 23.60 -23.35
N ARG A 580 -7.83 22.92 -24.43
CA ARG A 580 -8.31 21.55 -24.39
C ARG A 580 -7.23 20.62 -24.93
N TYR A 581 -6.96 19.54 -24.22
CA TYR A 581 -5.87 18.62 -24.51
C TYR A 581 -6.43 17.21 -24.70
N PHE A 582 -6.13 16.55 -25.82
CA PHE A 582 -6.67 15.25 -26.19
C PHE A 582 -5.57 14.18 -26.30
N SER A 583 -5.80 13.01 -25.70
CA SER A 583 -4.94 11.85 -25.85
C SER A 583 -5.58 10.83 -26.80
N GLU A 584 -4.88 10.51 -27.88
CA GLU A 584 -5.25 9.40 -28.78
C GLU A 584 -5.12 8.04 -28.06
N GLU A 585 -4.16 7.91 -27.15
CA GLU A 585 -3.91 6.68 -26.38
C GLU A 585 -5.08 6.34 -25.45
N LEU A 586 -5.63 7.36 -24.77
CA LEU A 586 -6.74 7.19 -23.81
C LEU A 586 -8.12 7.52 -24.37
N GLU A 587 -8.19 8.05 -25.60
CA GLU A 587 -9.41 8.52 -26.27
C GLU A 587 -10.24 9.50 -25.40
N THR A 588 -9.57 10.33 -24.58
CA THR A 588 -10.21 11.32 -23.71
C THR A 588 -9.54 12.68 -23.77
N PHE A 589 -10.22 13.71 -23.23
CA PHE A 589 -9.70 15.07 -23.15
C PHE A 589 -9.73 15.61 -21.72
N TYR A 590 -8.72 16.41 -21.41
CA TYR A 590 -8.68 17.30 -20.27
C TYR A 590 -8.83 18.75 -20.74
N GLU A 591 -9.38 19.62 -19.89
CA GLU A 591 -9.41 21.06 -20.11
C GLU A 591 -8.63 21.75 -19.00
N VAL A 592 -7.68 22.61 -19.38
CA VAL A 592 -6.95 23.47 -18.46
C VAL A 592 -7.58 24.85 -18.50
N VAL A 593 -8.04 25.32 -17.34
CA VAL A 593 -8.70 26.62 -17.17
C VAL A 593 -8.02 27.42 -16.07
N VAL A 594 -8.19 28.75 -16.09
CA VAL A 594 -7.74 29.61 -14.99
C VAL A 594 -8.91 29.84 -14.02
N SER A 595 -8.69 29.53 -12.74
CA SER A 595 -9.61 29.86 -11.63
C SER A 595 -8.80 30.35 -10.43
N ASP A 596 -9.24 31.42 -9.77
CA ASP A 596 -8.59 31.96 -8.57
C ASP A 596 -7.07 32.11 -8.69
N SER A 597 -6.61 32.67 -9.82
CA SER A 597 -5.20 32.88 -10.15
C SER A 597 -4.35 31.59 -10.17
N SER A 598 -4.98 30.44 -10.38
CA SER A 598 -4.33 29.13 -10.52
C SER A 598 -4.81 28.43 -11.78
N LEU A 599 -4.01 27.51 -12.33
CA LEU A 599 -4.48 26.58 -13.35
C LEU A 599 -5.27 25.45 -12.67
N ILE A 600 -6.42 25.11 -13.24
CA ILE A 600 -7.23 23.98 -12.84
C ILE A 600 -7.31 23.02 -14.04
N LEU A 601 -6.91 21.78 -13.80
CA LEU A 601 -7.04 20.68 -14.72
C LEU A 601 -8.40 20.00 -14.47
N THR A 602 -9.27 20.06 -15.47
CA THR A 602 -10.65 19.59 -15.39
C THR A 602 -10.87 18.40 -16.32
N HIS A 603 -11.70 17.45 -15.87
CA HIS A 603 -12.08 16.28 -16.66
C HIS A 603 -13.50 15.86 -16.31
N ARG A 604 -14.30 15.45 -17.30
CA ARG A 604 -15.73 15.20 -17.11
C ARG A 604 -16.06 14.15 -16.03
N ARG A 605 -15.16 13.20 -15.77
CA ARG A 605 -15.40 12.03 -14.90
C ARG A 605 -14.68 12.06 -13.56
N VAL A 606 -13.65 12.89 -13.40
CA VAL A 606 -12.86 12.97 -12.15
C VAL A 606 -12.96 14.38 -11.58
N GLU A 607 -12.53 14.55 -10.35
CA GLU A 607 -12.58 15.86 -9.69
C GLU A 607 -11.57 16.83 -10.29
N ASP A 608 -11.89 18.11 -10.19
CA ASP A 608 -11.03 19.20 -10.65
C ASP A 608 -9.74 19.23 -9.83
N GLN A 609 -8.61 19.38 -10.52
CA GLN A 609 -7.30 19.31 -9.89
C GLN A 609 -6.61 20.65 -10.01
N LYS A 610 -6.30 21.27 -8.87
CA LYS A 610 -5.49 22.48 -8.84
C LYS A 610 -4.05 22.14 -9.21
N LEU A 611 -3.48 22.87 -10.16
CA LEU A 611 -2.08 22.74 -10.56
C LEU A 611 -1.21 23.71 -9.76
N THR A 612 -0.18 23.17 -9.12
CA THR A 612 0.84 23.94 -8.39
C THR A 612 2.13 23.94 -9.20
N SER A 613 2.63 25.13 -9.54
CA SER A 613 3.85 25.29 -10.35
C SER A 613 5.10 24.79 -9.63
N GLY A 614 5.93 24.04 -10.35
CA GLY A 614 7.28 23.65 -9.95
C GLY A 614 8.33 24.30 -10.84
N ALA A 615 9.21 23.48 -11.42
CA ALA A 615 10.14 23.90 -12.48
C ALA A 615 9.39 24.43 -13.72
N GLU A 616 10.11 25.08 -14.65
CA GLU A 616 9.53 25.60 -15.88
C GLU A 616 8.71 24.53 -16.63
N ASP A 617 7.47 24.88 -16.99
CA ASP A 617 6.47 24.03 -17.65
C ASP A 617 6.08 22.75 -16.88
N TYR A 618 6.43 22.65 -15.60
CA TYR A 618 6.11 21.53 -14.73
C TYR A 618 5.17 21.94 -13.60
N PHE A 619 4.19 21.09 -13.34
CA PHE A 619 3.17 21.29 -12.32
C PHE A 619 2.91 19.98 -11.56
N THR A 620 2.39 20.13 -10.35
CA THR A 620 1.89 19.02 -9.53
C THR A 620 0.40 19.17 -9.27
N SER A 621 -0.29 18.05 -9.11
CA SER A 621 -1.73 17.99 -8.86
C SER A 621 -2.07 16.82 -7.94
N THR A 622 -3.31 16.76 -7.46
CA THR A 622 -3.81 15.61 -6.68
C THR A 622 -3.84 14.31 -7.51
N GLY A 623 -3.89 14.40 -8.84
CA GLY A 623 -3.83 13.26 -9.74
C GLY A 623 -2.41 12.83 -10.15
N GLY A 624 -1.38 13.59 -9.76
CA GLY A 624 0.02 13.33 -10.09
C GLY A 624 0.71 14.46 -10.87
N PRO A 625 1.92 14.20 -11.38
CA PRO A 625 2.69 15.15 -12.18
C PRO A 625 1.99 15.58 -13.48
N VAL A 626 2.18 16.84 -13.86
CA VAL A 626 1.72 17.40 -15.13
C VAL A 626 2.85 18.22 -15.74
N SER A 627 3.27 17.92 -16.97
CA SER A 627 4.25 18.74 -17.70
C SER A 627 3.71 19.22 -19.03
N PHE A 628 4.19 20.36 -19.52
CA PHE A 628 3.75 20.94 -20.78
C PHE A 628 4.85 20.90 -21.84
N GLU A 629 4.42 20.63 -23.08
CA GLU A 629 5.29 20.59 -24.25
C GLU A 629 5.16 21.90 -25.02
N ARG A 630 6.29 22.56 -25.31
CA ARG A 630 6.34 23.74 -26.18
C ARG A 630 6.95 23.42 -27.53
N ASP A 631 6.45 24.10 -28.57
CA ASP A 631 7.09 24.11 -29.88
C ASP A 631 8.34 25.01 -29.90
N LYS A 632 9.04 25.03 -31.04
CA LYS A 632 10.23 25.88 -31.26
C LYS A 632 9.97 27.39 -31.14
N ASN A 633 8.72 27.83 -31.14
CA ASN A 633 8.33 29.24 -30.98
C ASN A 633 7.92 29.56 -29.53
N GLY A 634 7.99 28.58 -28.62
CA GLY A 634 7.58 28.73 -27.23
C GLY A 634 6.08 28.58 -27.00
N GLN A 635 5.31 28.12 -28.00
CA GLN A 635 3.87 27.89 -27.83
C GLN A 635 3.61 26.52 -27.22
N VAL A 636 2.77 26.45 -26.18
CA VAL A 636 2.30 25.17 -25.61
C VAL A 636 1.48 24.41 -26.66
N ILE A 637 1.92 23.21 -27.00
CA ILE A 637 1.32 22.32 -28.01
C ILE A 637 0.86 20.98 -27.44
N GLY A 638 1.20 20.69 -26.19
CA GLY A 638 0.84 19.43 -25.55
C GLY A 638 1.05 19.46 -24.04
N MET A 639 0.59 18.40 -23.41
CA MET A 639 0.69 18.17 -21.97
C MET A 639 0.95 16.67 -21.76
N TYR A 640 1.75 16.32 -20.77
CA TYR A 640 1.96 14.95 -20.32
C TYR A 640 1.39 14.77 -18.92
N LEU A 641 0.67 13.67 -18.71
CA LEU A 641 0.18 13.25 -17.41
C LEU A 641 0.89 11.96 -16.98
N ALA A 642 1.05 11.81 -15.67
CA ALA A 642 1.56 10.60 -15.04
C ALA A 642 0.77 10.29 -13.77
N ASN A 643 0.63 9.02 -13.42
CA ASN A 643 0.14 8.60 -12.10
C ASN A 643 0.78 7.27 -11.68
N GLY A 644 1.29 7.21 -10.44
CA GLY A 644 1.92 6.01 -9.90
C GLY A 644 2.96 5.39 -10.85
N ARG A 645 2.63 4.22 -11.41
CA ARG A 645 3.50 3.39 -12.27
C ARG A 645 3.44 3.72 -13.76
N THR A 646 2.67 4.75 -14.13
CA THR A 646 2.47 5.18 -15.52
C THR A 646 2.94 6.62 -15.70
N ARG A 647 3.87 6.82 -16.64
CA ARG A 647 4.47 8.10 -17.02
C ARG A 647 4.32 8.38 -18.52
N ASP A 648 4.53 9.65 -18.85
CA ASP A 648 4.62 10.18 -20.21
C ASP A 648 3.39 9.95 -21.09
N VAL A 649 2.18 10.00 -20.51
CA VAL A 649 0.94 9.90 -21.28
C VAL A 649 0.64 11.26 -21.92
N ARG A 650 0.77 11.32 -23.24
CA ARG A 650 0.68 12.58 -24.00
C ARG A 650 -0.77 12.96 -24.33
N PHE A 651 -1.07 14.24 -24.14
CA PHE A 651 -2.29 14.91 -24.60
C PHE A 651 -1.91 16.09 -25.50
N ALA A 652 -2.31 16.07 -26.77
CA ALA A 652 -2.08 17.16 -27.72
C ALA A 652 -3.05 18.32 -27.46
N LYS A 653 -2.56 19.56 -27.47
CA LYS A 653 -3.43 20.75 -27.40
C LYS A 653 -4.25 20.85 -28.68
N LEU A 654 -5.56 21.04 -28.54
CA LEU A 654 -6.49 21.24 -29.64
C LEU A 654 -6.52 22.73 -30.03
N ASP A 655 -6.63 22.98 -31.34
CA ASP A 655 -6.73 24.31 -31.95
C ASP A 655 -8.02 25.07 -31.59
#